data_AF-A0A4Q5TQN1-F1
#
_entry.id   AF-A0A4Q5TQN1-F1
#
_cell.length_a   1.000
_cell.length_b   1.000
_cell.length_c   1.000
_cell.angle_alpha   90.00
_cell.angle_beta   90.00
_cell.angle_gamma   90.00
#
_symmetry.space_group_name_H-M   'P 1'
#
loop_
_entity.id
_entity.type
_entity.pdbx_description
1 polymer ?
#
loop_
_entity_poly.entity_id
_entity_poly.type
_entity_poly.pdbx_seq_one_letter_code
_entity_poly.pdbx_strand_id
1 'polypeptide(L)'
;MKSFFLIALLQSIVFGAVAQMPAGIVPSGEMKQVIAELKQEIATLELEIKKAEKEDPASVSFMKTQLKTYQTLLTSLGPAKAGAIKPTGPAVKNEIPGAVSPVLSVHLKQPVIAPTAAQAKERLFWYRGKKINDSTLVTTKRTVVQYSRKRQMLIVEPDKKEDSAFLSIAARIKNGSLAKKELIESFDKEKNGFIFYPYLQTTLSVYDDLNKRLSEAVNNTFSFKDEVPSIPAGSSRKPVDIPGRGPHAAEMRGFGMEGEVADSVPGAAQLLQQLNRLLDDAEQKIKQLPPVENFPAPPRHELGRCAACDTTALQQQAVLDAAWVNQYLGKEKDILAPVLAAGHTAGISLGEYGAGIQDRVVSISLQLMDRMTQKNKLLWNRYKEQLNYLPVIVPVILGMDRQRQLLAGEGSFMLDEIVGSMYQAYEKYYKEQVAARNHDFVLNVPFHLGVYRQLELLGADALVPAVGEYFKEMMAYNRFALNMDLDFVMERSSDGEPGMRASGKMETKEKVFVMLYPEGCSYRMLLHKTDLDNKQLDDVSLPFIVKGGIKTIREDHDKMVDYAYSGPPEYAVRFPDARIEFCSTVSDTLYLAMIGGNEAVAARAEADLQRINKTYGIDMAVYANQVLLNEDPANMEQEIQQTGTDILGNISGMMQTAAPATTLEKIKREYEGYMSMDNLRQKLEKAYSTRQSYLLFNANNRATVLTDTYHDTKRMMEDGVEIKRGMFHVRIVHEPLP
;
A
#
# COMPACT_ATOMS: atom_id res chain seq x y z
N MET A 1 -12.33 -39.69 -19.83
CA MET A 1 -12.58 -38.97 -21.10
C MET A 1 -13.60 -37.84 -20.91
N LYS A 2 -14.82 -38.09 -20.40
CA LYS A 2 -15.81 -37.03 -20.12
C LYS A 2 -15.38 -36.01 -19.05
N SER A 3 -14.70 -36.43 -17.98
CA SER A 3 -14.15 -35.50 -16.98
C SER A 3 -13.10 -34.55 -17.60
N PHE A 4 -12.34 -34.99 -18.60
CA PHE A 4 -11.36 -34.16 -19.33
C PHE A 4 -12.02 -33.01 -20.11
N PHE A 5 -13.22 -33.23 -20.65
CA PHE A 5 -13.96 -32.19 -21.38
C PHE A 5 -14.52 -31.12 -20.45
N LEU A 6 -15.10 -31.53 -19.30
CA LEU A 6 -15.52 -30.62 -18.24
C LEU A 6 -14.34 -29.76 -17.73
N ILE A 7 -13.18 -30.38 -17.62
CA ILE A 7 -11.93 -29.73 -17.21
C ILE A 7 -11.47 -28.69 -18.23
N ALA A 8 -11.46 -29.05 -19.53
CA ALA A 8 -11.10 -28.12 -20.60
C ALA A 8 -12.10 -26.95 -20.68
N LEU A 9 -13.40 -27.22 -20.56
CA LEU A 9 -14.45 -26.21 -20.51
C LEU A 9 -14.31 -25.28 -19.29
N LEU A 10 -14.05 -25.84 -18.09
CA LEU A 10 -13.82 -25.04 -16.89
C LEU A 10 -12.55 -24.20 -17.02
N GLN A 11 -11.47 -24.74 -17.60
CA GLN A 11 -10.24 -23.99 -17.82
C GLN A 11 -10.45 -22.84 -18.80
N SER A 12 -11.09 -23.08 -19.94
CA SER A 12 -11.42 -22.03 -20.91
C SER A 12 -12.36 -20.97 -20.33
N ILE A 13 -13.35 -21.32 -19.49
CA ILE A 13 -14.20 -20.37 -18.77
C ILE A 13 -13.40 -19.55 -17.74
N VAL A 14 -12.53 -20.20 -16.94
CA VAL A 14 -11.67 -19.54 -15.93
C VAL A 14 -10.72 -18.53 -16.58
N PHE A 15 -10.19 -18.85 -17.76
CA PHE A 15 -9.22 -18.02 -18.45
C PHE A 15 -9.83 -16.95 -19.35
N GLY A 16 -10.95 -17.24 -20.04
CA GLY A 16 -11.52 -16.34 -21.04
C GLY A 16 -12.61 -15.39 -20.54
N ALA A 17 -13.45 -15.79 -19.57
CA ALA A 17 -14.73 -15.12 -19.38
C ALA A 17 -14.78 -14.08 -18.24
N VAL A 18 -13.91 -14.16 -17.24
CA VAL A 18 -14.25 -13.61 -15.90
C VAL A 18 -13.62 -12.24 -15.58
N ALA A 19 -12.46 -11.92 -16.16
CA ALA A 19 -11.82 -10.62 -15.92
C ALA A 19 -12.55 -9.46 -16.64
N GLN A 20 -13.35 -9.77 -17.66
CA GLN A 20 -14.00 -8.80 -18.55
C GLN A 20 -15.51 -8.62 -18.30
N MET A 21 -16.07 -8.98 -17.14
CA MET A 21 -17.50 -8.77 -16.90
C MET A 21 -17.75 -7.46 -16.13
N PRO A 22 -17.85 -6.29 -16.80
CA PRO A 22 -18.36 -5.10 -16.14
C PRO A 22 -19.80 -5.36 -15.71
N ALA A 23 -20.15 -4.89 -14.51
CA ALA A 23 -21.49 -5.02 -13.97
C ALA A 23 -22.52 -4.41 -14.93
N GLY A 24 -23.56 -5.19 -15.28
CA GLY A 24 -24.76 -4.67 -15.93
C GLY A 24 -24.81 -4.74 -17.46
N ILE A 25 -23.91 -5.44 -18.15
CA ILE A 25 -24.03 -5.67 -19.60
C ILE A 25 -24.60 -7.07 -19.89
N VAL A 26 -25.52 -7.08 -20.86
CA VAL A 26 -26.06 -8.26 -21.57
C VAL A 26 -24.95 -9.28 -21.85
N PRO A 27 -25.18 -10.59 -21.68
CA PRO A 27 -24.16 -11.62 -21.94
C PRO A 27 -23.50 -11.38 -23.31
N SER A 28 -22.16 -11.33 -23.32
CA SER A 28 -21.35 -11.21 -24.53
C SER A 28 -21.73 -12.29 -25.54
N GLY A 29 -21.38 -12.11 -26.82
CA GLY A 29 -21.64 -13.12 -27.86
C GLY A 29 -21.12 -14.51 -27.46
N GLU A 30 -19.93 -14.55 -26.87
CA GLU A 30 -19.29 -15.76 -26.34
C GLU A 30 -20.06 -16.36 -25.17
N MET A 31 -20.53 -15.55 -24.22
CA MET A 31 -21.31 -16.06 -23.09
C MET A 31 -22.64 -16.66 -23.54
N LYS A 32 -23.29 -16.09 -24.57
CA LYS A 32 -24.49 -16.68 -25.17
C LYS A 32 -24.18 -18.02 -25.84
N GLN A 33 -23.02 -18.15 -26.48
CA GLN A 33 -22.57 -19.40 -27.07
C GLN A 33 -22.31 -20.46 -25.99
N VAL A 34 -21.59 -20.13 -24.92
CA VAL A 34 -21.37 -21.03 -23.77
C VAL A 34 -22.70 -21.49 -23.15
N ILE A 35 -23.67 -20.58 -22.97
CA ILE A 35 -25.01 -20.93 -22.49
C ILE A 35 -25.73 -21.89 -23.45
N ALA A 36 -25.57 -21.70 -24.76
CA ALA A 36 -26.19 -22.57 -25.77
C ALA A 36 -25.56 -23.98 -25.79
N GLU A 37 -24.24 -24.05 -25.75
CA GLU A 37 -23.48 -25.32 -25.68
C GLU A 37 -23.82 -26.08 -24.40
N LEU A 38 -23.86 -25.39 -23.25
CA LEU A 38 -24.24 -26.00 -21.98
C LEU A 38 -25.68 -26.55 -21.99
N LYS A 39 -26.63 -25.85 -22.61
CA LYS A 39 -27.99 -26.36 -22.79
C LYS A 39 -28.02 -27.62 -23.65
N GLN A 40 -27.20 -27.67 -24.68
CA GLN A 40 -27.07 -28.85 -25.53
C GLN A 40 -26.47 -30.03 -24.76
N GLU A 41 -25.42 -29.81 -23.97
CA GLU A 41 -24.83 -30.87 -23.14
C GLU A 41 -25.81 -31.40 -22.09
N ILE A 42 -26.59 -30.54 -21.44
CA ILE A 42 -27.65 -30.94 -20.51
C ILE A 42 -28.63 -31.89 -21.21
N ALA A 43 -29.10 -31.52 -22.41
CA ALA A 43 -30.04 -32.33 -23.17
C ALA A 43 -29.43 -33.69 -23.58
N THR A 44 -28.17 -33.70 -24.00
CA THR A 44 -27.45 -34.94 -24.33
C THR A 44 -27.28 -35.84 -23.11
N LEU A 45 -26.87 -35.28 -21.97
CA LEU A 45 -26.66 -36.04 -20.73
C LEU A 45 -27.98 -36.59 -20.18
N GLU A 46 -29.09 -35.86 -20.29
CA GLU A 46 -30.43 -36.36 -19.94
C GLU A 46 -30.84 -37.58 -20.78
N LEU A 47 -30.47 -37.62 -22.07
CA LEU A 47 -30.70 -38.77 -22.94
C LEU A 47 -29.81 -39.96 -22.57
N GLU A 48 -28.54 -39.71 -22.27
CA GLU A 48 -27.60 -40.75 -21.84
C GLU A 48 -28.02 -41.36 -20.50
N ILE A 49 -28.49 -40.57 -19.55
CA ILE A 49 -29.03 -41.06 -18.27
C ILE A 49 -30.19 -42.03 -18.51
N LYS A 50 -31.14 -41.69 -19.38
CA LYS A 50 -32.28 -42.57 -19.71
C LYS A 50 -31.84 -43.89 -20.36
N LYS A 51 -30.73 -43.89 -21.10
CA LYS A 51 -30.14 -45.08 -21.71
C LYS A 51 -29.39 -45.92 -20.65
N ALA A 52 -28.55 -45.28 -19.85
CA ALA A 52 -27.81 -45.91 -18.76
C ALA A 52 -28.73 -46.51 -17.68
N GLU A 53 -29.89 -45.92 -17.41
CA GLU A 53 -30.89 -46.51 -16.50
C GLU A 53 -31.36 -47.91 -16.92
N LYS A 54 -31.22 -48.27 -18.21
CA LYS A 54 -31.53 -49.60 -18.74
C LYS A 54 -30.31 -50.49 -18.91
N GLU A 55 -29.18 -49.91 -19.30
CA GLU A 55 -27.98 -50.65 -19.72
C GLU A 55 -26.90 -50.76 -18.64
N ASP A 56 -26.78 -49.73 -17.78
CA ASP A 56 -25.77 -49.63 -16.72
C ASP A 56 -26.26 -48.75 -15.55
N PRO A 57 -27.09 -49.30 -14.64
CA PRO A 57 -27.68 -48.54 -13.53
C PRO A 57 -26.65 -47.97 -12.54
N ALA A 58 -25.45 -48.55 -12.46
CA ALA A 58 -24.41 -48.11 -11.54
C ALA A 58 -23.86 -46.73 -11.93
N SER A 59 -23.78 -46.44 -13.23
CA SER A 59 -23.29 -45.14 -13.75
C SER A 59 -24.29 -43.98 -13.59
N VAL A 60 -25.58 -44.28 -13.39
CA VAL A 60 -26.68 -43.29 -13.37
C VAL A 60 -26.54 -42.27 -12.23
N SER A 61 -26.09 -42.71 -11.06
CA SER A 61 -25.92 -41.82 -9.88
C SER A 61 -24.90 -40.72 -10.17
N PHE A 62 -23.80 -41.08 -10.82
CA PHE A 62 -22.75 -40.17 -11.24
C PHE A 62 -23.24 -39.20 -12.33
N MET A 63 -23.90 -39.72 -13.38
CA MET A 63 -24.44 -38.87 -14.44
C MET A 63 -25.51 -37.88 -13.92
N LYS A 64 -26.36 -38.28 -12.97
CA LYS A 64 -27.33 -37.37 -12.32
C LYS A 64 -26.65 -36.27 -11.53
N THR A 65 -25.49 -36.57 -10.91
CA THR A 65 -24.68 -35.57 -10.22
C THR A 65 -24.10 -34.56 -11.21
N GLN A 66 -23.54 -35.02 -12.34
CA GLN A 66 -23.08 -34.15 -13.43
C GLN A 66 -24.21 -33.29 -14.00
N LEU A 67 -25.38 -33.86 -14.24
CA LEU A 67 -26.55 -33.14 -14.73
C LEU A 67 -26.97 -32.02 -13.77
N LYS A 68 -27.00 -32.32 -12.46
CA LYS A 68 -27.30 -31.31 -11.43
C LYS A 68 -26.25 -30.20 -11.42
N THR A 69 -24.97 -30.51 -11.64
CA THR A 69 -23.91 -29.51 -11.80
C THR A 69 -24.18 -28.62 -13.02
N TYR A 70 -24.48 -29.20 -14.19
CA TYR A 70 -24.81 -28.45 -15.40
C TYR A 70 -26.09 -27.61 -15.30
N GLN A 71 -27.13 -28.11 -14.64
CA GLN A 71 -28.35 -27.34 -14.39
C GLN A 71 -28.10 -26.18 -13.42
N THR A 72 -27.25 -26.39 -12.41
CA THR A 72 -26.82 -25.34 -11.47
C THR A 72 -26.04 -24.24 -12.21
N LEU A 73 -25.11 -24.66 -13.08
CA LEU A 73 -24.39 -23.82 -14.04
C LEU A 73 -25.33 -23.00 -14.92
N LEU A 74 -26.28 -23.65 -15.58
CA LEU A 74 -27.21 -22.96 -16.47
C LEU A 74 -28.06 -21.94 -15.71
N THR A 75 -28.42 -22.26 -14.47
CA THR A 75 -29.18 -21.37 -13.60
C THR A 75 -28.36 -20.16 -13.16
N SER A 76 -27.06 -20.34 -12.88
CA SER A 76 -26.16 -19.24 -12.49
C SER A 76 -25.76 -18.35 -13.66
N LEU A 77 -25.63 -18.91 -14.88
CA LEU A 77 -25.35 -18.16 -16.10
C LEU A 77 -26.59 -17.57 -16.78
N GLY A 78 -27.78 -18.05 -16.41
CA GLY A 78 -29.05 -17.54 -16.91
C GLY A 78 -29.24 -16.06 -16.55
N PRO A 79 -30.12 -15.33 -17.27
CA PRO A 79 -30.45 -13.97 -16.90
C PRO A 79 -30.92 -13.99 -15.45
N ALA A 80 -30.16 -13.36 -14.55
CA ALA A 80 -30.57 -13.21 -13.16
C ALA A 80 -32.02 -12.73 -13.20
N LYS A 81 -32.94 -13.47 -12.58
CA LYS A 81 -34.32 -13.01 -12.46
C LYS A 81 -34.20 -11.62 -11.89
N ALA A 82 -34.52 -10.62 -12.70
CA ALA A 82 -34.49 -9.22 -12.32
C ALA A 82 -35.63 -8.98 -11.34
N GLY A 83 -35.59 -9.64 -10.18
CA GLY A 83 -36.08 -9.06 -8.95
C GLY A 83 -35.24 -7.82 -8.83
N ALA A 84 -35.78 -6.70 -9.30
CA ALA A 84 -35.18 -5.40 -9.17
C ALA A 84 -34.87 -5.24 -7.69
N ILE A 85 -33.62 -5.51 -7.31
CA ILE A 85 -33.00 -4.83 -6.19
C ILE A 85 -32.94 -3.39 -6.70
N LYS A 86 -34.08 -2.69 -6.61
CA LYS A 86 -34.09 -1.24 -6.66
C LYS A 86 -33.03 -0.87 -5.64
N PRO A 87 -31.93 -0.22 -6.04
CA PRO A 87 -30.95 0.24 -5.07
C PRO A 87 -31.75 1.06 -4.05
N THR A 88 -31.94 0.50 -2.85
CA THR A 88 -32.71 1.11 -1.77
C THR A 88 -31.81 2.19 -1.19
N GLY A 89 -31.70 3.28 -1.94
CA GLY A 89 -30.86 4.41 -1.61
C GLY A 89 -30.35 5.09 -2.89
N PRO A 90 -30.49 6.41 -3.03
CA PRO A 90 -29.66 7.14 -3.98
C PRO A 90 -28.20 6.77 -3.67
N ALA A 91 -27.38 6.53 -4.71
CA ALA A 91 -25.95 6.35 -4.55
C ALA A 91 -25.44 7.52 -3.70
N VAL A 92 -25.14 7.24 -2.43
CA VAL A 92 -24.55 8.22 -1.55
C VAL A 92 -23.23 8.53 -2.21
N LYS A 93 -23.13 9.72 -2.82
CA LYS A 93 -21.83 10.26 -3.19
C LYS A 93 -21.07 10.37 -1.88
N ASN A 94 -20.31 9.33 -1.56
CA ASN A 94 -19.30 9.36 -0.52
C ASN A 94 -18.21 10.29 -1.08
N GLU A 95 -18.51 11.60 -1.06
CA GLU A 95 -17.50 12.61 -1.26
C GLU A 95 -16.49 12.37 -0.15
N ILE A 96 -15.25 12.07 -0.57
CA ILE A 96 -14.11 11.97 0.34
C ILE A 96 -14.18 13.25 1.19
N PRO A 97 -14.33 13.15 2.54
CA PRO A 97 -14.51 14.31 3.38
C PRO A 97 -13.47 15.37 3.02
N GLY A 98 -13.94 16.56 2.64
CA GLY A 98 -13.04 17.63 2.22
C GLY A 98 -12.01 17.86 3.31
N ALA A 99 -10.73 17.78 2.97
CA ALA A 99 -9.66 18.00 3.93
C ALA A 99 -9.81 19.42 4.50
N VAL A 100 -9.89 19.53 5.81
CA VAL A 100 -10.00 20.83 6.50
C VAL A 100 -8.63 21.48 6.46
N SER A 101 -8.58 22.76 6.07
CA SER A 101 -7.35 23.54 6.13
C SER A 101 -6.78 23.52 7.56
N PRO A 102 -5.49 23.21 7.75
CA PRO A 102 -4.85 23.27 9.07
C PRO A 102 -4.71 24.71 9.59
N VAL A 103 -4.81 25.70 8.69
CA VAL A 103 -4.78 27.12 9.03
C VAL A 103 -6.21 27.64 9.19
N LEU A 104 -6.52 28.17 10.37
CA LEU A 104 -7.78 28.83 10.69
C LEU A 104 -7.71 30.31 10.31
N SER A 105 -8.65 30.77 9.49
CA SER A 105 -8.78 32.20 9.15
C SER A 105 -9.72 32.91 10.11
N VAL A 106 -9.38 34.14 10.47
CA VAL A 106 -10.16 35.03 11.31
C VAL A 106 -11.05 35.90 10.42
N HIS A 107 -12.36 35.66 10.48
CA HIS A 107 -13.32 36.46 9.71
C HIS A 107 -13.49 37.85 10.34
N LEU A 108 -12.92 38.87 9.69
CA LEU A 108 -13.09 40.27 10.05
C LEU A 108 -14.25 40.89 9.25
N LYS A 109 -15.09 41.68 9.92
CA LYS A 109 -16.25 42.34 9.28
C LYS A 109 -15.84 43.38 8.24
N GLN A 110 -14.64 43.94 8.35
CA GLN A 110 -14.09 44.95 7.46
C GLN A 110 -12.59 44.67 7.24
N PRO A 111 -12.03 45.03 6.07
CA PRO A 111 -10.59 44.98 5.85
C PRO A 111 -9.87 45.86 6.87
N VAL A 112 -8.88 45.32 7.57
CA VAL A 112 -8.15 46.07 8.61
C VAL A 112 -6.80 46.50 8.07
N ILE A 113 -6.54 47.80 8.15
CA ILE A 113 -5.26 48.40 7.79
C ILE A 113 -4.29 48.17 8.96
N ALA A 114 -3.04 47.82 8.65
CA ALA A 114 -1.99 47.69 9.65
C ALA A 114 -1.88 48.98 10.48
N PRO A 115 -1.99 48.93 11.82
CA PRO A 115 -1.76 50.10 12.64
C PRO A 115 -0.30 50.56 12.53
N THR A 116 -0.07 51.87 12.60
CA THR A 116 1.29 52.40 12.80
C THR A 116 1.80 52.03 14.20
N ALA A 117 3.11 52.08 14.43
CA ALA A 117 3.69 51.84 15.76
C ALA A 117 3.06 52.75 16.85
N ALA A 118 2.68 53.97 16.48
CA ALA A 118 1.99 54.90 17.37
C ALA A 118 0.54 54.50 17.69
N GLN A 119 -0.13 53.79 16.77
CA GLN A 119 -1.49 53.27 16.94
C GLN A 119 -1.52 51.90 17.66
N ALA A 120 -0.42 51.15 17.60
CA ALA A 120 -0.29 49.84 18.22
C ALA A 120 -0.02 49.94 19.74
N LYS A 121 -0.97 50.49 20.49
CA LYS A 121 -0.84 50.67 21.95
C LYS A 121 -1.47 49.54 22.76
N GLU A 122 -2.41 48.80 22.17
CA GLU A 122 -3.21 47.79 22.87
C GLU A 122 -2.52 46.43 22.82
N ARG A 123 -2.91 45.56 23.76
CA ARG A 123 -2.36 44.20 23.90
C ARG A 123 -3.42 43.13 23.93
N LEU A 124 -3.09 41.99 23.34
CA LEU A 124 -3.83 40.73 23.44
C LEU A 124 -2.80 39.63 23.66
N PHE A 125 -2.76 39.08 24.88
CA PHE A 125 -1.62 38.30 25.37
C PHE A 125 -0.31 39.07 25.14
N TRP A 126 0.65 38.43 24.50
CA TRP A 126 1.95 39.00 24.20
C TRP A 126 2.02 39.76 22.87
N TYR A 127 0.92 39.86 22.13
CA TYR A 127 0.88 40.63 20.88
C TYR A 127 0.51 42.09 21.16
N ARG A 128 1.23 42.98 20.49
CA ARG A 128 1.00 44.42 20.52
C ARG A 128 0.43 44.91 19.19
N GLY A 129 -0.62 45.72 19.26
CA GLY A 129 -1.35 46.12 18.06
C GLY A 129 -2.54 47.03 18.36
N LYS A 130 -3.49 47.05 17.43
CA LYS A 130 -4.78 47.72 17.56
C LYS A 130 -5.87 46.65 17.64
N LYS A 131 -6.65 46.65 18.72
CA LYS A 131 -7.81 45.79 18.91
C LYS A 131 -8.91 46.19 17.93
N ILE A 132 -9.51 45.17 17.34
CA ILE A 132 -10.77 45.30 16.60
C ILE A 132 -11.93 45.10 17.58
N ASN A 133 -11.74 44.18 18.52
CA ASN A 133 -12.65 43.87 19.63
C ASN A 133 -11.83 43.22 20.77
N ASP A 134 -12.50 42.90 21.88
CA ASP A 134 -11.84 42.38 23.08
C ASP A 134 -11.04 41.09 22.87
N SER A 135 -11.40 40.29 21.87
CA SER A 135 -10.77 39.02 21.58
C SER A 135 -9.93 39.03 20.30
N THR A 136 -9.84 40.16 19.59
CA THR A 136 -9.17 40.22 18.27
C THR A 136 -8.29 41.47 18.16
N LEU A 137 -7.02 41.27 17.80
CA LEU A 137 -6.01 42.32 17.66
C LEU A 137 -5.28 42.21 16.32
N VAL A 138 -4.92 43.36 15.73
CA VAL A 138 -4.08 43.43 14.53
C VAL A 138 -2.74 44.09 14.86
N THR A 139 -1.65 43.41 14.53
CA THR A 139 -0.28 43.90 14.79
C THR A 139 0.18 44.86 13.71
N THR A 140 1.27 45.58 13.96
CA THR A 140 1.93 46.44 12.95
C THR A 140 2.41 45.67 11.72
N LYS A 141 2.68 44.36 11.87
CA LYS A 141 3.04 43.43 10.79
C LYS A 141 1.83 42.82 10.09
N ARG A 142 0.63 43.38 10.26
CA ARG A 142 -0.64 42.87 9.68
C ARG A 142 -1.04 41.47 10.15
N THR A 143 -0.42 40.94 11.21
CA THR A 143 -0.86 39.69 11.85
C THR A 143 -2.18 39.92 12.57
N VAL A 144 -3.16 39.07 12.33
CA VAL A 144 -4.43 39.06 13.06
C VAL A 144 -4.36 37.99 14.14
N VAL A 145 -4.63 38.38 15.38
CA VAL A 145 -4.59 37.50 16.54
C VAL A 145 -5.98 37.44 17.14
N GLN A 146 -6.55 36.25 17.28
CA GLN A 146 -7.87 36.05 17.87
C GLN A 146 -7.85 35.01 18.99
N TYR A 147 -8.38 35.38 20.16
CA TYR A 147 -8.60 34.45 21.26
C TYR A 147 -10.01 33.85 21.21
N SER A 148 -10.09 32.53 21.12
CA SER A 148 -11.35 31.80 21.19
C SER A 148 -11.54 31.23 22.60
N ARG A 149 -12.27 31.95 23.47
CA ARG A 149 -12.58 31.47 24.83
C ARG A 149 -13.30 30.12 24.84
N LYS A 150 -14.22 29.89 23.91
CA LYS A 150 -14.95 28.60 23.81
C LYS A 150 -14.01 27.43 23.53
N ARG A 151 -13.00 27.66 22.69
CA ARG A 151 -12.03 26.64 22.31
C ARG A 151 -10.75 26.65 23.15
N GLN A 152 -10.60 27.61 24.08
CA GLN A 152 -9.38 27.82 24.87
C GLN A 152 -8.13 27.80 23.98
N MET A 153 -8.14 28.61 22.92
CA MET A 153 -7.05 28.65 21.95
C MET A 153 -6.82 30.06 21.42
N LEU A 154 -5.57 30.34 21.05
CA LEU A 154 -5.19 31.52 20.30
C LEU A 154 -5.03 31.15 18.82
N ILE A 155 -5.65 31.91 17.93
CA ILE A 155 -5.50 31.83 16.48
C ILE A 155 -4.62 32.99 16.06
N VAL A 156 -3.55 32.73 15.34
CA VAL A 156 -2.60 33.74 14.85
C VAL A 156 -2.53 33.59 13.34
N GLU A 157 -3.06 34.56 12.60
CA GLU A 157 -3.05 34.61 11.14
C GLU A 157 -2.03 35.66 10.70
N PRO A 158 -0.80 35.26 10.31
CA PRO A 158 0.22 36.19 9.83
C PRO A 158 -0.18 36.83 8.48
N ASP A 159 0.56 37.86 8.06
CA ASP A 159 0.33 38.46 6.74
C ASP A 159 0.54 37.41 5.65
N LYS A 160 -0.38 37.34 4.68
CA LYS A 160 -0.37 36.31 3.64
C LYS A 160 0.90 36.30 2.79
N LYS A 161 1.59 37.45 2.64
CA LYS A 161 2.85 37.52 1.89
C LYS A 161 3.99 36.91 2.70
N GLU A 162 4.05 37.24 3.99
CA GLU A 162 5.03 36.71 4.93
C GLU A 162 4.78 35.21 5.24
N ASP A 163 3.52 34.76 5.17
CA ASP A 163 3.11 33.36 5.42
C ASP A 163 2.98 32.51 4.15
N SER A 164 3.45 33.02 3.00
CA SER A 164 3.19 32.43 1.68
C SER A 164 3.54 30.94 1.60
N ALA A 165 4.62 30.51 2.24
CA ALA A 165 5.05 29.13 2.17
C ALA A 165 4.21 28.17 3.04
N PHE A 166 3.89 28.51 4.30
CA PHE A 166 3.00 27.68 5.12
C PHE A 166 1.58 27.67 4.57
N LEU A 167 1.10 28.79 4.02
CA LEU A 167 -0.17 28.85 3.30
C LEU A 167 -0.16 27.98 2.04
N SER A 168 0.97 27.90 1.33
CA SER A 168 1.15 27.01 0.19
C SER A 168 1.05 25.54 0.61
N ILE A 169 1.74 25.14 1.67
CA ILE A 169 1.63 23.78 2.25
C ILE A 169 0.19 23.49 2.67
N ALA A 170 -0.45 24.40 3.42
CA ALA A 170 -1.83 24.24 3.89
C ALA A 170 -2.83 24.12 2.73
N ALA A 171 -2.63 24.87 1.64
CA ALA A 171 -3.45 24.76 0.44
C ALA A 171 -3.30 23.39 -0.24
N ARG A 172 -2.08 22.85 -0.32
CA ARG A 172 -1.83 21.50 -0.88
C ARG A 172 -2.39 20.38 0.00
N ILE A 173 -2.36 20.53 1.32
CA ILE A 173 -3.03 19.63 2.27
C ILE A 173 -4.54 19.65 2.05
N LYS A 174 -5.15 20.84 1.91
CA LYS A 174 -6.58 21.00 1.63
C LYS A 174 -6.98 20.31 0.31
N ASN A 175 -6.08 20.32 -0.67
CA ASN A 175 -6.26 19.64 -1.95
C ASN A 175 -5.88 18.14 -1.91
N GLY A 176 -5.60 17.56 -0.74
CA GLY A 176 -5.17 16.17 -0.61
C GLY A 176 -6.19 15.15 -1.14
N SER A 177 -7.49 15.45 -1.12
CA SER A 177 -8.51 14.60 -1.73
C SER A 177 -8.40 14.56 -3.26
N LEU A 178 -8.01 15.67 -3.89
CA LEU A 178 -7.76 15.72 -5.33
C LEU A 178 -6.51 14.90 -5.68
N ALA A 179 -5.41 15.07 -4.96
CA ALA A 179 -4.19 14.28 -5.18
C ALA A 179 -4.43 12.77 -5.03
N LYS A 180 -5.24 12.36 -4.04
CA LYS A 180 -5.66 10.95 -3.91
C LYS A 180 -6.48 10.47 -5.10
N LYS A 181 -7.41 11.30 -5.59
CA LYS A 181 -8.22 10.99 -6.77
C LYS A 181 -7.36 10.84 -8.02
N GLU A 182 -6.42 11.76 -8.24
CA GLU A 182 -5.46 11.70 -9.36
C GLU A 182 -4.57 10.45 -9.29
N LEU A 183 -4.14 10.06 -8.09
CA LEU A 183 -3.42 8.81 -7.87
C LEU A 183 -4.27 7.58 -8.25
N ILE A 184 -5.51 7.52 -7.76
CA ILE A 184 -6.45 6.44 -8.08
C ILE A 184 -6.70 6.36 -9.59
N GLU A 185 -6.94 7.49 -10.24
CA GLU A 185 -7.11 7.57 -11.69
C GLU A 185 -5.86 7.16 -12.48
N SER A 186 -4.67 7.39 -11.92
CA SER A 186 -3.41 6.96 -12.56
C SER A 186 -3.29 5.44 -12.54
N PHE A 187 -3.65 4.78 -11.43
CA PHE A 187 -3.69 3.31 -11.36
C PHE A 187 -4.78 2.72 -12.24
N ASP A 188 -5.95 3.37 -12.36
CA ASP A 188 -7.04 2.90 -13.24
C ASP A 188 -6.65 2.93 -14.73
N LYS A 189 -5.80 3.88 -15.12
CA LYS A 189 -5.31 4.05 -16.50
C LYS A 189 -4.11 3.17 -16.83
N GLU A 190 -3.37 2.72 -15.83
CA GLU A 190 -2.18 1.90 -16.01
C GLU A 190 -2.58 0.48 -16.43
N LYS A 191 -1.85 -0.10 -17.38
CA LYS A 191 -2.14 -1.47 -17.83
C LYS A 191 -1.95 -2.43 -16.66
N ASN A 192 -2.95 -3.25 -16.37
CA ASN A 192 -3.00 -4.12 -15.19
C ASN A 192 -2.87 -3.36 -13.86
N GLY A 193 -3.09 -2.05 -13.80
CA GLY A 193 -2.85 -1.24 -12.59
C GLY A 193 -3.61 -1.72 -11.36
N PHE A 194 -4.74 -2.42 -11.55
CA PHE A 194 -5.50 -3.01 -10.46
C PHE A 194 -4.75 -4.08 -9.66
N ILE A 195 -3.76 -4.80 -10.23
CA ILE A 195 -2.99 -5.78 -9.47
C ILE A 195 -2.16 -5.14 -8.35
N PHE A 196 -1.89 -3.84 -8.47
CA PHE A 196 -1.21 -3.04 -7.47
C PHE A 196 -2.17 -2.38 -6.47
N TYR A 197 -3.45 -2.77 -6.44
CA TYR A 197 -4.42 -2.26 -5.45
C TYR A 197 -3.91 -2.30 -4.00
N PRO A 198 -3.23 -3.36 -3.51
CA PRO A 198 -2.64 -3.34 -2.16
C PRO A 198 -1.67 -2.18 -1.93
N TYR A 199 -0.83 -1.87 -2.94
CA TYR A 199 0.07 -0.72 -2.87
C TYR A 199 -0.68 0.61 -2.91
N LEU A 200 -1.71 0.72 -3.76
CA LEU A 200 -2.56 1.90 -3.79
C LEU A 200 -3.18 2.16 -2.41
N GLN A 201 -3.76 1.13 -1.79
CA GLN A 201 -4.37 1.25 -0.45
C GLN A 201 -3.37 1.72 0.60
N THR A 202 -2.18 1.12 0.65
CA THR A 202 -1.10 1.54 1.57
C THR A 202 -0.65 2.97 1.29
N THR A 203 -0.49 3.34 0.01
CA THR A 203 -0.09 4.70 -0.40
C THR A 203 -1.12 5.75 0.05
N LEU A 204 -2.42 5.46 -0.08
CA LEU A 204 -3.47 6.36 0.40
C LEU A 204 -3.39 6.59 1.92
N SER A 205 -3.02 5.56 2.69
CA SER A 205 -2.77 5.68 4.13
C SER A 205 -1.52 6.50 4.43
N VAL A 206 -0.45 6.34 3.65
CA VAL A 206 0.77 7.18 3.76
C VAL A 206 0.43 8.65 3.48
N TYR A 207 -0.42 8.92 2.48
CA TYR A 207 -0.88 10.28 2.17
C TYR A 207 -1.65 10.89 3.34
N ASP A 208 -2.50 10.11 4.01
CA ASP A 208 -3.21 10.58 5.20
C ASP A 208 -2.28 10.89 6.37
N ASP A 209 -1.30 10.02 6.63
CA ASP A 209 -0.32 10.24 7.70
C ASP A 209 0.54 11.49 7.42
N LEU A 210 1.03 11.66 6.18
CA LEU A 210 1.77 12.85 5.77
C LEU A 210 0.93 14.12 5.90
N ASN A 211 -0.31 14.10 5.41
CA ASN A 211 -1.22 15.24 5.55
C ASN A 211 -1.47 15.58 7.02
N LYS A 212 -1.64 14.58 7.90
CA LYS A 212 -1.83 14.77 9.34
C LYS A 212 -0.60 15.39 9.99
N ARG A 213 0.59 14.78 9.82
CA ARG A 213 1.84 15.28 10.41
C ARG A 213 2.16 16.70 9.97
N LEU A 214 2.02 17.00 8.68
CA LEU A 214 2.25 18.35 8.16
C LEU A 214 1.14 19.33 8.58
N SER A 215 -0.11 18.89 8.70
CA SER A 215 -1.19 19.73 9.25
C SER A 215 -0.87 20.17 10.68
N GLU A 216 -0.39 19.25 11.52
CA GLU A 216 0.04 19.54 12.87
C GLU A 216 1.24 20.50 12.88
N ALA A 217 2.19 20.34 11.96
CA ALA A 217 3.37 21.21 11.86
C ALA A 217 3.05 22.64 11.37
N VAL A 218 2.09 22.82 10.45
CA VAL A 218 1.80 24.13 9.82
C VAL A 218 0.60 24.87 10.42
N ASN A 219 -0.08 24.28 11.41
CA ASN A 219 -1.22 24.92 12.07
C ASN A 219 -0.84 26.30 12.64
N ASN A 220 -1.83 27.18 12.78
CA ASN A 220 -1.62 28.57 13.15
C ASN A 220 -2.17 28.91 14.55
N THR A 221 -2.13 27.92 15.44
CA THR A 221 -2.90 27.97 16.69
C THR A 221 -2.09 27.56 17.91
N PHE A 222 -2.38 28.17 19.05
CA PHE A 222 -1.90 27.73 20.36
C PHE A 222 -3.08 27.19 21.16
N SER A 223 -3.05 25.89 21.49
CA SER A 223 -4.00 25.28 22.41
C SER A 223 -3.59 25.55 23.86
N PHE A 224 -4.53 26.00 24.68
CA PHE A 224 -4.37 26.09 26.14
C PHE A 224 -5.20 25.03 26.88
N LYS A 225 -5.73 24.03 26.15
CA LYS A 225 -6.55 22.95 26.75
C LYS A 225 -5.73 21.88 27.43
N ASP A 226 -4.52 21.64 26.93
CA ASP A 226 -3.62 20.64 27.49
C ASP A 226 -3.13 21.15 28.85
N GLU A 227 -3.19 20.30 29.88
CA GLU A 227 -2.98 20.68 31.29
C GLU A 227 -1.72 21.54 31.45
N VAL A 228 -1.96 22.84 31.52
CA VAL A 228 -0.98 23.80 32.01
C VAL A 228 -0.59 23.33 33.41
N PRO A 229 0.71 23.18 33.73
CA PRO A 229 1.14 22.84 35.08
C PRO A 229 0.41 23.74 36.05
N SER A 230 -0.38 23.14 36.95
CA SER A 230 -1.19 23.89 37.90
C SER A 230 -0.24 24.80 38.68
N ILE A 231 -0.35 26.12 38.48
CA ILE A 231 0.34 27.09 39.31
C ILE A 231 -0.08 26.72 40.74
N PRO A 232 0.86 26.40 41.65
CA PRO A 232 0.51 25.92 42.98
C PRO A 232 -0.49 26.89 43.59
N ALA A 233 -1.71 26.41 43.81
CA ALA A 233 -2.76 27.21 44.41
C ALA A 233 -2.24 27.61 45.80
N GLY A 234 -1.82 28.87 45.94
CA GLY A 234 -1.51 29.43 47.25
C GLY A 234 -2.75 29.21 48.12
N SER A 235 -2.61 28.35 49.13
CA SER A 235 -3.61 27.96 50.13
C SER A 235 -5.03 28.53 49.93
N SER A 236 -5.94 27.67 49.46
CA SER A 236 -7.40 27.72 49.68
C SER A 236 -8.03 29.12 49.78
N ARG A 237 -8.50 29.65 48.64
CA ARG A 237 -9.79 30.35 48.59
C ARG A 237 -10.51 29.90 47.32
N LYS A 238 -11.83 29.70 47.45
CA LYS A 238 -12.74 29.43 46.32
C LYS A 238 -12.40 30.35 45.15
N PRO A 239 -12.50 29.90 43.89
CA PRO A 239 -12.39 30.79 42.73
C PRO A 239 -13.27 32.00 43.01
N VAL A 240 -12.67 33.19 43.00
CA VAL A 240 -13.43 34.42 43.11
C VAL A 240 -14.37 34.40 41.92
N ASP A 241 -15.67 34.23 42.18
CA ASP A 241 -16.71 34.57 41.22
C ASP A 241 -16.52 36.05 40.93
N ILE A 242 -15.75 36.37 39.89
CA ILE A 242 -15.76 37.67 39.27
C ILE A 242 -17.10 37.67 38.52
N PRO A 243 -18.14 38.38 39.00
CA PRO A 243 -19.37 38.46 38.25
C PRO A 243 -19.01 39.07 36.91
N GLY A 244 -19.44 38.43 35.83
CA GLY A 244 -19.21 38.89 34.46
C GLY A 244 -19.78 40.29 34.28
N ARG A 245 -18.99 41.32 34.60
CA ARG A 245 -19.22 42.67 34.12
C ARG A 245 -18.75 42.67 32.67
N GLY A 246 -19.72 42.81 31.77
CA GLY A 246 -19.44 43.01 30.36
C GLY A 246 -18.52 44.22 30.12
N PRO A 247 -17.92 44.33 28.93
CA PRO A 247 -16.77 45.21 28.67
C PRO A 247 -17.13 46.69 28.48
N HIS A 248 -18.36 47.13 28.79
CA HIS A 248 -18.74 48.55 28.72
C HIS A 248 -18.29 49.41 29.92
N ALA A 249 -17.47 48.89 30.84
CA ALA A 249 -16.98 49.65 31.99
C ALA A 249 -15.64 50.38 31.76
N ALA A 250 -15.08 50.37 30.55
CA ALA A 250 -13.81 51.05 30.25
C ALA A 250 -13.96 52.51 29.79
N GLU A 251 -15.18 53.06 29.66
CA GLU A 251 -15.39 54.45 29.23
C GLU A 251 -15.39 55.48 30.38
N MET A 252 -15.04 55.09 31.60
CA MET A 252 -14.72 56.05 32.66
C MET A 252 -13.35 55.77 33.27
N ARG A 253 -12.32 56.42 32.74
CA ARG A 253 -11.26 57.14 33.49
C ARG A 253 -10.18 57.67 32.53
N GLY A 254 -10.44 58.85 32.00
CA GLY A 254 -9.37 59.80 31.74
C GLY A 254 -9.05 60.53 33.03
N PHE A 255 -8.27 59.92 33.92
CA PHE A 255 -7.57 60.64 35.00
C PHE A 255 -6.32 59.85 35.39
N GLY A 256 -5.17 60.51 35.26
CA GLY A 256 -3.87 59.94 35.57
C GLY A 256 -3.79 59.45 37.01
N MET A 257 -3.61 58.14 37.16
CA MET A 257 -3.27 57.48 38.41
C MET A 257 -2.40 56.28 38.02
N GLU A 258 -1.10 56.50 37.83
CA GLU A 258 -0.10 55.44 37.67
C GLU A 258 0.23 54.72 39.01
N GLY A 259 -0.59 54.89 40.07
CA GLY A 259 -0.24 54.44 41.43
C GLY A 259 -1.19 53.51 42.18
N GLU A 260 -2.50 53.46 41.89
CA GLU A 260 -3.47 52.93 42.88
C GLU A 260 -4.36 51.75 42.43
N VAL A 261 -4.04 51.07 41.32
CA VAL A 261 -4.91 49.97 40.84
C VAL A 261 -4.53 48.60 41.42
N ALA A 262 -3.30 48.43 41.92
CA ALA A 262 -2.84 47.18 42.54
C ALA A 262 -3.67 46.75 43.77
N ASP A 263 -4.29 47.71 44.46
CA ASP A 263 -5.12 47.46 45.66
C ASP A 263 -6.58 47.12 45.32
N SER A 264 -7.01 47.29 44.07
CA SER A 264 -8.42 47.16 43.67
C SER A 264 -8.85 45.78 43.16
N VAL A 265 -7.89 44.91 42.83
CA VAL A 265 -8.15 43.51 42.43
C VAL A 265 -7.55 42.57 43.49
N PRO A 266 -8.36 42.03 44.42
CA PRO A 266 -7.88 41.14 45.47
C PRO A 266 -7.06 39.98 44.89
N GLY A 267 -5.78 39.91 45.25
CA GLY A 267 -4.86 38.86 44.81
C GLY A 267 -4.02 39.17 43.55
N ALA A 268 -4.21 40.32 42.89
CA ALA A 268 -3.41 40.68 41.70
C ALA A 268 -1.91 40.84 42.01
N ALA A 269 -1.55 41.48 43.13
CA ALA A 269 -0.15 41.60 43.56
C ALA A 269 0.49 40.23 43.87
N GLN A 270 -0.26 39.33 44.51
CA GLN A 270 0.20 37.96 44.79
C GLN A 270 0.39 37.16 43.50
N LEU A 271 -0.56 37.27 42.55
CA LEU A 271 -0.47 36.63 41.24
C LEU A 271 0.74 37.17 40.46
N LEU A 272 0.93 38.49 40.41
CA LEU A 272 2.10 39.11 39.78
C LEU A 272 3.42 38.61 40.39
N GLN A 273 3.48 38.47 41.72
CA GLN A 273 4.66 37.92 42.38
C GLN A 273 4.90 36.46 42.00
N GLN A 274 3.85 35.64 41.93
CA GLN A 274 3.95 34.24 41.50
C GLN A 274 4.43 34.12 40.05
N LEU A 275 3.87 34.92 39.15
CA LEU A 275 4.26 34.94 37.73
C LEU A 275 5.71 35.41 37.56
N ASN A 276 6.15 36.45 38.28
CA ASN A 276 7.54 36.88 38.24
C ASN A 276 8.49 35.78 38.72
N ARG A 277 8.20 35.09 39.82
CA ARG A 277 9.02 33.97 40.30
C ARG A 277 9.15 32.85 39.25
N LEU A 278 8.06 32.54 38.55
CA LEU A 278 8.06 31.54 37.48
C LEU A 278 8.98 31.97 36.33
N LEU A 279 8.91 33.24 35.92
CA LEU A 279 9.77 33.77 34.86
C LEU A 279 11.24 33.91 35.28
N ASP A 280 11.51 34.26 36.53
CA ASP A 280 12.87 34.29 37.10
C ASP A 280 13.49 32.88 37.09
N ASP A 281 12.73 31.86 37.49
CA ASP A 281 13.14 30.45 37.41
C ASP A 281 13.38 30.01 35.95
N ALA A 282 12.52 30.42 35.01
CA ALA A 282 12.71 30.15 33.59
C ALA A 282 14.01 30.77 33.04
N GLU A 283 14.31 32.03 33.36
CA GLU A 283 15.55 32.70 32.98
C GLU A 283 16.79 32.02 33.59
N GLN A 284 16.70 31.56 34.85
CA GLN A 284 17.76 30.80 35.49
C GLN A 284 17.97 29.44 34.80
N LYS A 285 16.89 28.73 34.48
CA LYS A 285 16.94 27.44 33.76
C LYS A 285 17.51 27.58 32.36
N ILE A 286 17.24 28.68 31.66
CA ILE A 286 17.85 28.98 30.35
C ILE A 286 19.37 29.03 30.45
N LYS A 287 19.91 29.70 31.47
CA LYS A 287 21.37 29.77 31.71
C LYS A 287 22.00 28.40 32.03
N GLN A 288 21.20 27.44 32.49
CA GLN A 288 21.59 26.07 32.83
C GLN A 288 21.32 25.07 31.70
N LEU A 289 20.80 25.51 30.55
CA LEU A 289 20.61 24.64 29.40
C LEU A 289 21.97 24.09 28.91
N PRO A 290 22.02 22.83 28.46
CA PRO A 290 23.24 22.27 27.89
C PRO A 290 23.67 23.02 26.62
N PRO A 291 24.84 22.76 26.02
CA PRO A 291 25.16 23.26 24.68
C PRO A 291 24.12 22.83 23.62
N VAL A 292 23.93 23.61 22.56
CA VAL A 292 22.94 23.30 21.49
C VAL A 292 23.32 22.06 20.68
N GLU A 293 24.57 21.65 20.73
CA GLU A 293 25.10 20.45 20.07
C GLU A 293 24.69 19.17 20.81
N ASN A 294 24.24 19.28 22.07
CA ASN A 294 23.90 18.16 22.93
C ASN A 294 22.44 17.75 22.76
N PHE A 295 22.14 17.06 21.66
CA PHE A 295 20.86 16.39 21.42
C PHE A 295 21.08 14.95 20.92
N PRO A 296 20.16 14.01 21.23
CA PRO A 296 20.26 12.63 20.79
C PRO A 296 20.13 12.50 19.27
N ALA A 297 20.76 11.47 18.70
CA ALA A 297 20.53 11.11 17.30
C ALA A 297 19.06 10.71 17.08
N PRO A 298 18.44 11.10 15.95
CA PRO A 298 17.10 10.64 15.60
C PRO A 298 17.06 9.13 15.39
N PRO A 299 15.92 8.48 15.65
CA PRO A 299 15.69 7.08 15.29
C PRO A 299 15.85 6.90 13.79
N ARG A 300 16.55 5.82 13.39
CA ARG A 300 16.72 5.46 11.98
C ARG A 300 15.50 4.68 11.52
N HIS A 301 14.90 5.08 10.40
CA HIS A 301 13.81 4.31 9.75
C HIS A 301 14.40 3.32 8.74
N GLU A 302 13.85 2.11 8.72
CA GLU A 302 14.08 1.15 7.63
C GLU A 302 13.12 1.45 6.48
N LEU A 303 13.65 1.69 5.29
CA LEU A 303 12.86 2.21 4.14
C LEU A 303 12.36 1.11 3.19
N GLY A 304 12.73 -0.14 3.47
CA GLY A 304 12.31 -1.31 2.72
C GLY A 304 10.84 -1.67 2.97
N ARG A 305 10.23 -2.43 2.04
CA ARG A 305 8.88 -2.96 2.20
C ARG A 305 8.78 -3.88 3.44
N CYS A 306 9.85 -4.59 3.77
CA CYS A 306 9.86 -5.48 4.93
C CYS A 306 9.58 -4.77 6.24
N ALA A 307 10.14 -3.57 6.42
CA ALA A 307 9.84 -2.74 7.58
C ALA A 307 8.37 -2.27 7.59
N ALA A 308 7.82 -1.94 6.42
CA ALA A 308 6.40 -1.56 6.29
C ALA A 308 5.44 -2.74 6.56
N CYS A 309 5.92 -3.98 6.40
CA CYS A 309 5.17 -5.20 6.64
C CYS A 309 5.19 -5.64 8.11
N ASP A 310 6.21 -5.28 8.86
CA ASP A 310 6.30 -5.55 10.28
C ASP A 310 5.52 -4.50 11.09
N THR A 311 4.24 -4.80 11.33
CA THR A 311 3.36 -3.94 12.15
C THR A 311 3.89 -3.69 13.56
N THR A 312 4.67 -4.63 14.13
CA THR A 312 5.28 -4.48 15.45
C THR A 312 6.44 -3.49 15.37
N ALA A 313 7.32 -3.63 14.38
CA ALA A 313 8.40 -2.69 14.14
C ALA A 313 7.87 -1.27 13.85
N LEU A 314 6.80 -1.12 13.07
CA LEU A 314 6.16 0.18 12.81
C LEU A 314 5.63 0.83 14.09
N GLN A 315 4.97 0.06 14.96
CA GLN A 315 4.48 0.57 16.25
C GLN A 315 5.65 0.97 17.17
N GLN A 316 6.70 0.15 17.23
CA GLN A 316 7.91 0.47 17.98
C GLN A 316 8.59 1.74 17.44
N GLN A 317 8.67 1.87 16.11
CA GLN A 317 9.24 3.05 15.47
C GLN A 317 8.46 4.32 15.83
N ALA A 318 7.12 4.27 15.84
CA ALA A 318 6.30 5.41 16.26
C ALA A 318 6.55 5.81 17.73
N VAL A 319 6.76 4.83 18.62
CA VAL A 319 7.11 5.09 20.03
C VAL A 319 8.51 5.70 20.13
N LEU A 320 9.49 5.20 19.38
CA LEU A 320 10.85 5.73 19.35
C LEU A 320 10.88 7.16 18.80
N ASP A 321 10.13 7.43 17.73
CA ASP A 321 9.99 8.76 17.15
C ASP A 321 9.41 9.73 18.19
N ALA A 322 8.31 9.36 18.86
CA ALA A 322 7.69 10.20 19.88
C ALA A 322 8.60 10.43 21.11
N ALA A 323 9.30 9.39 21.56
CA ALA A 323 10.26 9.48 22.66
C ALA A 323 11.43 10.41 22.29
N TRP A 324 11.97 10.27 21.08
CA TRP A 324 13.03 11.12 20.58
C TRP A 324 12.59 12.57 20.43
N VAL A 325 11.40 12.85 19.85
CA VAL A 325 10.89 14.23 19.74
C VAL A 325 10.80 14.87 21.12
N ASN A 326 10.27 14.15 22.12
CA ASN A 326 10.21 14.67 23.49
C ASN A 326 11.60 14.91 24.10
N GLN A 327 12.57 14.02 23.85
CA GLN A 327 13.95 14.19 24.34
C GLN A 327 14.69 15.33 23.61
N TYR A 328 14.47 15.47 22.30
CA TYR A 328 15.07 16.50 21.45
C TYR A 328 14.56 17.89 21.83
N LEU A 329 13.26 18.04 22.04
CA LEU A 329 12.65 19.28 22.56
C LEU A 329 13.01 19.52 24.04
N GLY A 330 13.10 18.43 24.82
CA GLY A 330 13.70 18.34 26.14
C GLY A 330 13.44 19.52 27.07
N LYS A 331 14.52 20.03 27.65
CA LYS A 331 14.50 21.11 28.65
C LYS A 331 13.94 22.43 28.09
N GLU A 332 14.10 22.70 26.80
CA GLU A 332 13.55 23.90 26.19
C GLU A 332 12.00 23.91 26.25
N LYS A 333 11.37 22.77 25.98
CA LYS A 333 9.91 22.60 26.12
C LYS A 333 9.45 22.72 27.57
N ASP A 334 10.21 22.15 28.51
CA ASP A 334 9.92 22.21 29.95
C ASP A 334 9.97 23.63 30.52
N ILE A 335 10.77 24.52 29.91
CA ILE A 335 10.81 25.95 30.26
C ILE A 335 9.71 26.72 29.52
N LEU A 336 9.51 26.43 28.24
CA LEU A 336 8.57 27.16 27.39
C LEU A 336 7.11 27.00 27.85
N ALA A 337 6.69 25.78 28.23
CA ALA A 337 5.30 25.52 28.60
C ALA A 337 4.84 26.36 29.82
N PRO A 338 5.57 26.40 30.95
CA PRO A 338 5.27 27.32 32.06
C PRO A 338 5.29 28.80 31.66
N VAL A 339 6.21 29.21 30.77
CA VAL A 339 6.33 30.60 30.31
C VAL A 339 5.10 31.02 29.51
N LEU A 340 4.65 30.19 28.56
CA LEU A 340 3.43 30.43 27.79
C LEU A 340 2.18 30.41 28.69
N ALA A 341 2.16 29.54 29.69
CA ALA A 341 1.12 29.51 30.71
C ALA A 341 1.06 30.80 31.55
N ALA A 342 2.22 31.32 31.96
CA ALA A 342 2.31 32.60 32.65
C ALA A 342 1.80 33.75 31.75
N GLY A 343 2.14 33.72 30.47
CA GLY A 343 1.60 34.63 29.46
C GLY A 343 0.08 34.51 29.31
N HIS A 344 -0.46 33.29 29.27
CA HIS A 344 -1.89 33.06 29.20
C HIS A 344 -2.62 33.63 30.42
N THR A 345 -2.16 33.30 31.63
CA THR A 345 -2.72 33.78 32.90
C THR A 345 -2.63 35.30 33.01
N ALA A 346 -1.49 35.91 32.68
CA ALA A 346 -1.35 37.36 32.67
C ALA A 346 -2.31 38.02 31.65
N GLY A 347 -2.48 37.42 30.48
CA GLY A 347 -3.33 37.95 29.42
C GLY A 347 -4.81 37.96 29.79
N ILE A 348 -5.28 36.91 30.46
CA ILE A 348 -6.69 36.79 30.88
C ILE A 348 -6.98 37.53 32.19
N SER A 349 -6.12 37.37 33.19
CA SER A 349 -6.40 37.82 34.56
C SER A 349 -5.94 39.25 34.85
N LEU A 350 -4.90 39.73 34.15
CA LEU A 350 -4.27 41.03 34.45
C LEU A 350 -4.45 42.05 33.32
N GLY A 351 -4.76 41.62 32.09
CA GLY A 351 -4.93 42.52 30.96
C GLY A 351 -3.70 43.40 30.76
N GLU A 352 -3.89 44.73 30.72
CA GLU A 352 -2.80 45.70 30.55
C GLU A 352 -1.83 45.76 31.75
N TYR A 353 -2.29 45.46 32.97
CA TYR A 353 -1.43 45.38 34.16
C TYR A 353 -0.41 44.24 34.07
N GLY A 354 -0.65 43.26 33.18
CA GLY A 354 0.28 42.17 32.88
C GLY A 354 1.34 42.51 31.84
N ALA A 355 1.41 43.74 31.32
CA ALA A 355 2.30 44.10 30.20
C ALA A 355 3.77 43.71 30.44
N GLY A 356 4.32 43.99 31.62
CA GLY A 356 5.70 43.61 31.96
C GLY A 356 5.92 42.08 31.98
N ILE A 357 4.93 41.30 32.42
CA ILE A 357 4.96 39.84 32.37
C ILE A 357 4.94 39.36 30.91
N GLN A 358 4.07 39.94 30.07
CA GLN A 358 3.98 39.60 28.65
C GLN A 358 5.28 39.89 27.90
N ASP A 359 5.93 41.02 28.16
CA ASP A 359 7.21 41.38 27.51
C ASP A 359 8.32 40.39 27.89
N ARG A 360 8.37 39.98 29.16
CA ARG A 360 9.30 38.94 29.62
C ARG A 360 8.99 37.58 29.00
N VAL A 361 7.71 37.19 28.90
CA VAL A 361 7.28 35.96 28.22
C VAL A 361 7.78 35.93 26.78
N VAL A 362 7.59 36.99 25.99
CA VAL A 362 8.12 37.08 24.62
C VAL A 362 9.63 36.93 24.60
N SER A 363 10.34 37.70 25.43
CA SER A 363 11.80 37.67 25.48
C SER A 363 12.34 36.26 25.76
N ILE A 364 11.78 35.58 26.77
CA ILE A 364 12.15 34.22 27.15
C ILE A 364 11.80 33.23 26.03
N SER A 365 10.60 33.33 25.45
CA SER A 365 10.17 32.46 24.35
C SER A 365 11.04 32.63 23.11
N LEU A 366 11.41 33.86 22.72
CA LEU A 366 12.29 34.10 21.58
C LEU A 366 13.70 33.57 21.82
N GLN A 367 14.26 33.74 23.03
CA GLN A 367 15.56 33.14 23.38
C GLN A 367 15.55 31.61 23.23
N LEU A 368 14.49 30.94 23.70
CA LEU A 368 14.31 29.50 23.53
C LEU A 368 14.15 29.11 22.06
N MET A 369 13.38 29.86 21.28
CA MET A 369 13.16 29.60 19.85
C MET A 369 14.41 29.82 19.00
N ASP A 370 15.22 30.83 19.30
CA ASP A 370 16.49 31.07 18.62
C ASP A 370 17.47 29.91 18.89
N ARG A 371 17.51 29.44 20.14
CA ARG A 371 18.28 28.27 20.52
C ARG A 371 17.79 27.00 19.82
N MET A 372 16.48 26.78 19.74
CA MET A 372 15.90 25.66 18.98
C MET A 372 16.18 25.77 17.48
N THR A 373 16.20 26.98 16.92
CA THR A 373 16.60 27.23 15.52
C THR A 373 18.05 26.80 15.29
N GLN A 374 18.96 27.12 16.22
CA GLN A 374 20.36 26.66 16.15
C GLN A 374 20.46 25.13 16.23
N LYS A 375 19.71 24.50 17.15
CA LYS A 375 19.61 23.02 17.25
C LYS A 375 19.12 22.42 15.93
N ASN A 376 18.06 22.98 15.34
CA ASN A 376 17.51 22.52 14.06
C ASN A 376 18.51 22.64 12.91
N LYS A 377 19.29 23.74 12.84
CA LYS A 377 20.36 23.88 11.84
C LYS A 377 21.44 22.82 12.00
N LEU A 378 21.84 22.52 13.24
CA LEU A 378 22.81 21.46 13.52
C LEU A 378 22.25 20.07 13.19
N LEU A 379 21.01 19.79 13.56
CA LEU A 379 20.30 18.56 13.25
C LEU A 379 20.22 18.35 11.73
N TRP A 380 19.79 19.39 11.01
CA TRP A 380 19.70 19.38 9.56
C TRP A 380 21.07 19.14 8.91
N ASN A 381 22.09 19.92 9.27
CA ASN A 381 23.44 19.76 8.72
C ASN A 381 24.05 18.38 8.99
N ARG A 382 23.70 17.74 10.10
CA ARG A 382 24.22 16.40 10.46
C ARG A 382 23.54 15.26 9.70
N TYR A 383 22.26 15.41 9.34
CA TYR A 383 21.44 14.29 8.85
C TYR A 383 20.73 14.51 7.50
N LYS A 384 20.83 15.69 6.87
CA LYS A 384 20.10 16.01 5.62
C LYS A 384 20.42 15.09 4.43
N GLU A 385 21.59 14.47 4.41
CA GLU A 385 22.01 13.52 3.37
C GLU A 385 21.52 12.09 3.62
N GLN A 386 20.91 11.83 4.78
CA GLN A 386 20.55 10.49 5.24
C GLN A 386 19.02 10.32 5.23
N LEU A 387 18.51 9.73 4.15
CA LEU A 387 17.08 9.57 3.88
C LEU A 387 16.31 8.92 5.05
N ASN A 388 16.93 7.98 5.76
CA ASN A 388 16.34 7.25 6.90
C ASN A 388 15.93 8.13 8.09
N TYR A 389 16.42 9.37 8.18
CA TYR A 389 16.10 10.29 9.28
C TYR A 389 15.15 11.42 8.88
N LEU A 390 14.98 11.67 7.58
CA LEU A 390 14.16 12.77 7.10
C LEU A 390 12.67 12.69 7.51
N PRO A 391 12.03 11.49 7.58
CA PRO A 391 10.65 11.37 8.03
C PRO A 391 10.37 11.94 9.42
N VAL A 392 11.35 11.91 10.34
CA VAL A 392 11.21 12.42 11.71
C VAL A 392 11.73 13.86 11.86
N ILE A 393 12.82 14.21 11.17
CA ILE A 393 13.47 15.52 11.29
C ILE A 393 12.63 16.62 10.63
N VAL A 394 12.11 16.39 9.41
CA VAL A 394 11.44 17.43 8.62
C VAL A 394 10.20 18.01 9.34
N PRO A 395 9.27 17.20 9.87
CA PRO A 395 8.12 17.74 10.61
C PRO A 395 8.51 18.55 11.85
N VAL A 396 9.58 18.14 12.56
CA VAL A 396 10.07 18.86 13.75
C VAL A 396 10.62 20.24 13.37
N ILE A 397 11.44 20.31 12.32
CA ILE A 397 12.00 21.59 11.84
C ILE A 397 10.85 22.53 11.42
N LEU A 398 9.93 22.04 10.59
CA LEU A 398 8.79 22.84 10.12
C LEU A 398 7.90 23.33 11.26
N GLY A 399 7.59 22.44 12.23
CA GLY A 399 6.78 22.79 13.39
C GLY A 399 7.43 23.86 14.27
N MET A 400 8.75 23.79 14.48
CA MET A 400 9.48 24.80 15.26
C MET A 400 9.57 26.14 14.52
N ASP A 401 9.84 26.12 13.21
CA ASP A 401 9.84 27.35 12.39
C ASP A 401 8.46 28.01 12.41
N ARG A 402 7.39 27.21 12.33
CA ARG A 402 6.01 27.70 12.46
C ARG A 402 5.78 28.32 13.83
N GLN A 403 6.13 27.65 14.92
CA GLN A 403 5.96 28.19 16.27
C GLN A 403 6.70 29.52 16.48
N ARG A 404 7.92 29.65 15.94
CA ARG A 404 8.70 30.89 15.99
C ARG A 404 8.01 32.04 15.25
N GLN A 405 7.50 31.78 14.05
CA GLN A 405 6.74 32.77 13.27
C GLN A 405 5.47 33.21 14.00
N LEU A 406 4.75 32.25 14.62
CA LEU A 406 3.55 32.57 15.39
C LEU A 406 3.90 33.45 16.60
N LEU A 407 5.01 33.22 17.31
CA LEU A 407 5.48 34.05 18.44
C LEU A 407 6.06 35.42 18.06
N ALA A 408 5.75 35.94 16.86
CA ALA A 408 6.20 37.21 16.30
C ALA A 408 7.71 37.31 15.97
N GLY A 409 8.43 36.18 15.97
CA GLY A 409 9.79 36.09 15.45
C GLY A 409 9.83 36.17 13.93
N GLU A 410 10.99 36.54 13.37
CA GLU A 410 11.24 36.37 11.93
C GLU A 410 11.44 34.88 11.63
N GLY A 411 10.66 34.35 10.69
CA GLY A 411 10.83 32.98 10.22
C GLY A 411 12.16 32.83 9.49
N SER A 412 13.01 31.89 9.91
CA SER A 412 14.23 31.48 9.19
C SER A 412 13.90 30.33 8.25
N PHE A 413 12.85 30.49 7.45
CA PHE A 413 12.21 29.35 6.80
C PHE A 413 13.12 28.75 5.68
N MET A 414 13.72 27.59 5.96
CA MET A 414 14.71 26.91 5.09
C MET A 414 14.06 25.93 4.09
N LEU A 415 12.83 26.17 3.65
CA LEU A 415 12.07 25.18 2.86
C LEU A 415 12.75 24.78 1.56
N ASP A 416 13.31 25.74 0.82
CA ASP A 416 14.00 25.46 -0.44
C ASP A 416 15.22 24.54 -0.22
N GLU A 417 15.97 24.76 0.87
CA GLU A 417 17.09 23.88 1.24
C GLU A 417 16.59 22.49 1.66
N ILE A 418 15.50 22.42 2.42
CA ILE A 418 14.89 21.16 2.85
C ILE A 418 14.45 20.33 1.65
N VAL A 419 13.69 20.94 0.76
CA VAL A 419 13.19 20.31 -0.47
C VAL A 419 14.37 19.84 -1.34
N GLY A 420 15.32 20.72 -1.62
CA GLY A 420 16.47 20.40 -2.47
C GLY A 420 17.31 19.25 -1.92
N SER A 421 17.65 19.29 -0.63
CA SER A 421 18.47 18.23 -0.01
C SER A 421 17.71 16.92 0.11
N MET A 422 16.42 16.96 0.44
CA MET A 422 15.59 15.75 0.54
C MET A 422 15.47 15.03 -0.81
N TYR A 423 15.25 15.78 -1.89
CA TYR A 423 15.22 15.23 -3.25
C TYR A 423 16.57 14.63 -3.64
N GLN A 424 17.68 15.35 -3.41
CA GLN A 424 19.02 14.85 -3.72
C GLN A 424 19.39 13.61 -2.91
N ALA A 425 19.07 13.58 -1.61
CA ALA A 425 19.29 12.42 -0.76
C ALA A 425 18.47 11.22 -1.24
N TYR A 426 17.21 11.44 -1.62
CA TYR A 426 16.35 10.41 -2.19
C TYR A 426 16.90 9.87 -3.51
N GLU A 427 17.21 10.74 -4.48
CA GLU A 427 17.68 10.34 -5.81
C GLU A 427 19.00 9.56 -5.72
N LYS A 428 19.95 10.04 -4.90
CA LYS A 428 21.21 9.34 -4.64
C LYS A 428 20.96 7.96 -4.05
N TYR A 429 20.16 7.89 -2.98
CA TYR A 429 19.88 6.63 -2.30
C TYR A 429 19.13 5.65 -3.23
N TYR A 430 18.16 6.12 -4.02
CA TYR A 430 17.44 5.30 -4.99
C TYR A 430 18.37 4.67 -6.01
N LYS A 431 19.27 5.47 -6.63
CA LYS A 431 20.27 4.97 -7.58
C LYS A 431 21.21 3.96 -6.94
N GLU A 432 21.65 4.19 -5.70
CA GLU A 432 22.47 3.25 -4.94
C GLU A 432 21.72 1.93 -4.69
N GLN A 433 20.43 1.97 -4.33
CA GLN A 433 19.62 0.76 -4.09
C GLN A 433 19.29 0.00 -5.38
N VAL A 434 19.07 0.70 -6.50
CA VAL A 434 18.93 0.09 -7.84
C VAL A 434 20.23 -0.62 -8.23
N ALA A 435 21.38 0.04 -8.09
CA ALA A 435 22.69 -0.55 -8.38
C ALA A 435 23.01 -1.75 -7.46
N ALA A 436 22.62 -1.67 -6.20
CA ALA A 436 22.78 -2.74 -5.21
C ALA A 436 21.72 -3.86 -5.32
N ARG A 437 20.78 -3.77 -6.27
CA ARG A 437 19.66 -4.70 -6.47
C ARG A 437 18.87 -4.97 -5.19
N ASN A 438 18.61 -3.92 -4.41
CA ASN A 438 17.78 -4.04 -3.24
C ASN A 438 16.29 -4.05 -3.63
N HIS A 439 15.79 -5.22 -4.04
CA HIS A 439 14.39 -5.38 -4.50
C HIS A 439 13.36 -4.99 -3.44
N ASP A 440 13.66 -5.22 -2.16
CA ASP A 440 12.81 -4.82 -1.03
C ASP A 440 12.58 -3.31 -0.98
N PHE A 441 13.62 -2.52 -1.28
CA PHE A 441 13.50 -1.08 -1.36
C PHE A 441 12.91 -0.62 -2.69
N VAL A 442 13.49 -1.03 -3.83
CA VAL A 442 13.14 -0.48 -5.16
C VAL A 442 11.69 -0.78 -5.56
N LEU A 443 11.16 -1.94 -5.15
CA LEU A 443 9.78 -2.34 -5.40
C LEU A 443 8.81 -1.85 -4.31
N ASN A 444 9.25 -1.02 -3.35
CA ASN A 444 8.40 -0.45 -2.30
C ASN A 444 7.62 0.77 -2.79
N VAL A 445 6.73 0.57 -3.77
CA VAL A 445 5.93 1.62 -4.41
C VAL A 445 5.29 2.61 -3.40
N PRO A 446 4.67 2.16 -2.29
CA PRO A 446 4.08 3.08 -1.33
C PRO A 446 5.07 4.06 -0.69
N PHE A 447 6.31 3.63 -0.44
CA PHE A 447 7.35 4.51 0.10
C PHE A 447 7.73 5.61 -0.91
N HIS A 448 8.00 5.23 -2.17
CA HIS A 448 8.41 6.17 -3.21
C HIS A 448 7.34 7.22 -3.50
N LEU A 449 6.08 6.78 -3.63
CA LEU A 449 4.95 7.69 -3.80
C LEU A 449 4.72 8.57 -2.55
N GLY A 450 5.03 8.05 -1.35
CA GLY A 450 5.06 8.83 -0.11
C GLY A 450 6.10 9.96 -0.15
N VAL A 451 7.32 9.68 -0.60
CA VAL A 451 8.38 10.71 -0.77
C VAL A 451 7.95 11.78 -1.77
N TYR A 452 7.38 11.37 -2.91
CA TYR A 452 6.86 12.33 -3.90
C TYR A 452 5.73 13.18 -3.36
N ARG A 453 4.80 12.59 -2.60
CA ARG A 453 3.74 13.36 -1.94
C ARG A 453 4.29 14.32 -0.91
N GLN A 454 5.31 13.94 -0.15
CA GLN A 454 5.94 14.83 0.81
C GLN A 454 6.62 16.00 0.09
N LEU A 455 7.36 15.74 -0.99
CA LEU A 455 7.96 16.77 -1.85
C LEU A 455 6.92 17.71 -2.45
N GLU A 456 5.82 17.18 -3.00
CA GLU A 456 4.68 17.94 -3.51
C GLU A 456 4.11 18.86 -2.42
N LEU A 457 3.81 18.32 -1.23
CA LEU A 457 3.28 19.10 -0.10
C LEU A 457 4.21 20.27 0.27
N LEU A 458 5.52 20.07 0.18
CA LEU A 458 6.55 21.08 0.43
C LEU A 458 6.81 22.01 -0.76
N GLY A 459 6.12 21.81 -1.89
CA GLY A 459 6.17 22.68 -3.06
C GLY A 459 7.25 22.40 -4.07
N ALA A 460 7.73 21.16 -4.08
CA ALA A 460 8.70 20.66 -5.04
C ALA A 460 8.04 20.07 -6.30
N ASP A 461 6.84 20.54 -6.68
CA ASP A 461 6.03 19.96 -7.75
C ASP A 461 6.82 19.82 -9.08
N ALA A 462 7.74 20.75 -9.34
CA ALA A 462 8.59 20.75 -10.53
C ALA A 462 9.77 19.74 -10.50
N LEU A 463 10.15 19.24 -9.31
CA LEU A 463 11.24 18.27 -9.13
C LEU A 463 10.72 16.83 -9.10
N VAL A 464 9.43 16.65 -8.84
CA VAL A 464 8.79 15.35 -8.70
C VAL A 464 8.37 14.86 -10.09
N PRO A 465 8.90 13.71 -10.56
CA PRO A 465 8.40 13.08 -11.77
C PRO A 465 6.89 12.80 -11.64
N ALA A 466 6.16 12.89 -12.75
CA ALA A 466 4.77 12.45 -12.75
C ALA A 466 4.70 10.98 -12.28
N VAL A 467 3.65 10.61 -11.54
CA VAL A 467 3.46 9.26 -11.00
C VAL A 467 3.68 8.18 -12.07
N GLY A 468 3.19 8.41 -13.30
CA GLY A 468 3.38 7.51 -14.43
C GLY A 468 4.84 7.31 -14.85
N GLU A 469 5.71 8.31 -14.72
CA GLU A 469 7.15 8.16 -15.05
C GLU A 469 7.85 7.26 -14.03
N TYR A 470 7.55 7.42 -12.74
CA TYR A 470 8.08 6.50 -11.72
C TYR A 470 7.56 5.06 -11.92
N PHE A 471 6.28 4.88 -12.26
CA PHE A 471 5.75 3.55 -12.58
C PHE A 471 6.49 2.92 -13.77
N LYS A 472 6.79 3.68 -14.82
CA LYS A 472 7.59 3.20 -15.95
C LYS A 472 8.99 2.76 -15.51
N GLU A 473 9.69 3.56 -14.71
CA GLU A 473 11.02 3.20 -14.19
C GLU A 473 10.98 1.96 -13.30
N MET A 474 9.99 1.88 -12.41
CA MET A 474 9.80 0.73 -11.53
C MET A 474 9.44 -0.52 -12.31
N MET A 475 8.59 -0.42 -13.33
CA MET A 475 8.26 -1.55 -14.22
C MET A 475 9.44 -1.96 -15.09
N ALA A 476 10.25 -1.01 -15.56
CA ALA A 476 11.52 -1.28 -16.24
C ALA A 476 12.49 -2.04 -15.33
N TYR A 477 12.57 -1.68 -14.04
CA TYR A 477 13.33 -2.41 -13.04
C TYR A 477 12.72 -3.79 -12.73
N ASN A 478 11.40 -3.89 -12.67
CA ASN A 478 10.61 -5.08 -12.31
C ASN A 478 10.50 -6.09 -13.47
N ARG A 479 11.63 -6.44 -14.05
CA ARG A 479 11.74 -7.33 -15.19
C ARG A 479 12.78 -8.40 -14.92
N PHE A 480 12.34 -9.66 -14.98
CA PHE A 480 13.15 -10.82 -14.71
C PHE A 480 13.06 -11.78 -15.89
N ALA A 481 14.18 -12.36 -16.30
CA ALA A 481 14.21 -13.45 -17.26
C ALA A 481 14.03 -14.78 -16.52
N LEU A 482 13.06 -15.59 -16.95
CA LEU A 482 12.80 -16.94 -16.47
C LEU A 482 13.18 -17.93 -17.58
N ASN A 483 14.09 -18.85 -17.25
CA ASN A 483 14.37 -20.02 -18.06
C ASN A 483 14.08 -21.28 -17.24
N MET A 484 13.48 -22.27 -17.89
CA MET A 484 13.11 -23.53 -17.27
C MET A 484 13.48 -24.69 -18.19
N ASP A 485 14.19 -25.67 -17.65
CA ASP A 485 14.53 -26.90 -18.36
C ASP A 485 14.04 -28.11 -17.56
N LEU A 486 13.58 -29.13 -18.28
CA LEU A 486 13.16 -30.42 -17.74
C LEU A 486 13.96 -31.53 -18.44
N ASP A 487 14.65 -32.35 -17.68
CA ASP A 487 15.29 -33.58 -18.14
C ASP A 487 14.83 -34.76 -17.27
N PHE A 488 14.12 -35.72 -17.87
CA PHE A 488 13.57 -36.85 -17.14
C PHE A 488 13.96 -38.22 -17.70
N VAL A 489 13.97 -39.20 -16.81
CA VAL A 489 14.03 -40.63 -17.09
C VAL A 489 13.07 -41.34 -16.14
N MET A 490 12.08 -42.00 -16.71
CA MET A 490 11.10 -42.82 -16.03
C MET A 490 11.27 -44.28 -16.49
N GLU A 491 11.11 -45.22 -15.58
CA GLU A 491 11.10 -46.65 -15.87
C GLU A 491 9.84 -47.26 -15.26
N ARG A 492 9.20 -48.19 -15.95
CA ARG A 492 8.11 -49.00 -15.41
C ARG A 492 8.54 -50.45 -15.46
N SER A 493 8.52 -51.09 -14.31
CA SER A 493 8.86 -52.51 -14.18
C SER A 493 7.60 -53.36 -14.10
N SER A 494 7.59 -54.48 -14.82
CA SER A 494 6.62 -55.57 -14.65
C SER A 494 7.39 -56.77 -14.13
N ASP A 495 6.94 -57.36 -13.03
CA ASP A 495 7.56 -58.57 -12.46
C ASP A 495 9.05 -58.45 -12.10
N GLY A 496 9.49 -57.23 -11.74
CA GLY A 496 10.87 -56.92 -11.38
C GLY A 496 11.80 -56.64 -12.56
N GLU A 497 11.30 -56.74 -13.79
CA GLU A 497 12.04 -56.47 -15.03
C GLU A 497 11.57 -55.17 -15.69
N PRO A 498 12.46 -54.39 -16.35
CA PRO A 498 12.07 -53.15 -17.04
C PRO A 498 11.13 -53.46 -18.22
N GLY A 499 9.86 -53.09 -18.09
CA GLY A 499 8.86 -53.23 -19.17
C GLY A 499 8.79 -52.02 -20.09
N MET A 500 9.11 -50.84 -19.55
CA MET A 500 9.14 -49.58 -20.31
C MET A 500 10.15 -48.61 -19.70
N ARG A 501 10.85 -47.85 -20.55
CA ARG A 501 11.65 -46.69 -20.14
C ARG A 501 11.28 -45.50 -21.00
N ALA A 502 11.10 -44.34 -20.42
CA ALA A 502 10.84 -43.10 -21.12
C ALA A 502 11.86 -42.05 -20.68
N SER A 503 12.43 -41.32 -21.63
CA SER A 503 13.34 -40.21 -21.32
C SER A 503 13.07 -39.05 -22.25
N GLY A 504 13.18 -37.83 -21.74
CA GLY A 504 12.91 -36.63 -22.54
C GLY A 504 13.58 -35.41 -21.96
N LYS A 505 13.91 -34.47 -22.84
CA LYS A 505 14.44 -33.16 -22.50
C LYS A 505 13.59 -32.06 -23.14
N MET A 506 13.16 -31.11 -22.32
CA MET A 506 12.41 -29.93 -22.74
C MET A 506 13.07 -28.67 -22.15
N GLU A 507 12.93 -27.55 -22.84
CA GLU A 507 13.37 -26.24 -22.32
C GLU A 507 12.43 -25.15 -22.82
N THR A 508 12.38 -24.03 -22.09
CA THR A 508 11.72 -22.80 -22.56
C THR A 508 12.24 -22.42 -23.95
N LYS A 509 11.33 -22.27 -24.92
CA LYS A 509 11.61 -21.99 -26.34
C LYS A 509 12.47 -20.75 -26.53
N GLU A 510 12.08 -19.72 -25.81
CA GLU A 510 12.67 -18.39 -25.86
C GLU A 510 12.79 -17.84 -24.45
N LYS A 511 13.55 -16.76 -24.33
CA LYS A 511 13.74 -16.07 -23.07
C LYS A 511 12.42 -15.43 -22.65
N VAL A 512 11.82 -15.94 -21.58
CA VAL A 512 10.55 -15.42 -21.09
C VAL A 512 10.82 -14.34 -20.04
N PHE A 513 10.09 -13.24 -20.12
CA PHE A 513 10.16 -12.18 -19.13
C PHE A 513 8.94 -12.19 -18.22
N VAL A 514 9.21 -11.98 -16.93
CA VAL A 514 8.24 -11.98 -15.84
C VAL A 514 8.41 -10.72 -15.00
N MET A 515 7.35 -10.35 -14.30
CA MET A 515 7.29 -9.21 -13.38
C MET A 515 6.78 -9.69 -12.02
N LEU A 516 7.16 -8.97 -10.96
CA LEU A 516 6.71 -9.22 -9.60
C LEU A 516 5.56 -8.29 -9.25
N TYR A 517 4.45 -8.83 -8.75
CA TYR A 517 3.35 -8.02 -8.23
C TYR A 517 3.10 -8.34 -6.75
N PRO A 518 2.61 -7.38 -5.96
CA PRO A 518 2.48 -7.56 -4.52
C PRO A 518 1.36 -8.54 -4.16
N GLU A 519 1.66 -9.46 -3.25
CA GLU A 519 0.67 -10.25 -2.54
C GLU A 519 0.99 -10.22 -1.03
N GLY A 520 0.24 -9.42 -0.27
CA GLY A 520 0.50 -9.23 1.16
C GLY A 520 1.89 -8.65 1.42
N CYS A 521 2.78 -9.44 2.02
CA CYS A 521 4.20 -9.09 2.27
C CYS A 521 5.18 -9.86 1.38
N SER A 522 4.66 -10.62 0.43
CA SER A 522 5.42 -11.32 -0.60
C SER A 522 5.12 -10.73 -1.99
N TYR A 523 5.74 -11.34 -2.99
CA TYR A 523 5.55 -11.10 -4.40
C TYR A 523 5.13 -12.38 -5.10
N ARG A 524 4.26 -12.25 -6.10
CA ARG A 524 3.98 -13.29 -7.08
C ARG A 524 4.56 -12.92 -8.42
N MET A 525 4.86 -13.94 -9.23
CA MET A 525 5.34 -13.75 -10.60
C MET A 525 4.16 -13.76 -11.58
N LEU A 526 4.21 -12.86 -12.56
CA LEU A 526 3.32 -12.82 -13.73
C LEU A 526 4.16 -12.68 -14.99
N LEU A 527 3.72 -13.20 -16.13
CA LEU A 527 4.39 -12.90 -17.40
C LEU A 527 4.35 -11.40 -17.68
N HIS A 528 5.48 -10.82 -18.06
CA HIS A 528 5.60 -9.37 -18.26
C HIS A 528 4.74 -8.87 -19.43
N LYS A 529 4.41 -9.75 -20.38
CA LYS A 529 3.55 -9.42 -21.53
C LYS A 529 2.04 -9.52 -21.23
N THR A 530 1.66 -10.08 -20.08
CA THR A 530 0.27 -10.39 -19.76
C THR A 530 -0.62 -9.16 -19.86
N ASP A 531 -1.71 -9.31 -20.59
CA ASP A 531 -2.82 -8.36 -20.62
C ASP A 531 -3.99 -8.95 -19.81
N LEU A 532 -4.15 -8.53 -18.56
CA LEU A 532 -5.23 -9.06 -17.72
C LEU A 532 -6.60 -8.55 -18.15
N ASP A 533 -6.64 -7.46 -18.91
CA ASP A 533 -7.87 -6.93 -19.49
C ASP A 533 -8.25 -7.71 -20.75
N ASN A 534 -7.28 -8.28 -21.49
CA ASN A 534 -7.48 -9.05 -22.73
C ASN A 534 -6.80 -10.41 -22.68
N LYS A 535 -7.14 -11.23 -21.69
CA LYS A 535 -6.45 -12.51 -21.43
C LYS A 535 -6.51 -13.45 -22.63
N GLN A 536 -5.32 -13.90 -23.06
CA GLN A 536 -5.13 -15.00 -23.99
C GLN A 536 -4.45 -16.18 -23.28
N LEU A 537 -4.53 -17.39 -23.84
CA LEU A 537 -3.86 -18.57 -23.28
C LEU A 537 -2.34 -18.39 -23.15
N ASP A 538 -1.74 -17.60 -24.05
CA ASP A 538 -0.31 -17.26 -24.05
C ASP A 538 0.09 -16.34 -22.89
N ASP A 539 -0.87 -15.76 -22.17
CA ASP A 539 -0.64 -14.92 -20.99
C ASP A 539 -0.50 -15.73 -19.70
N VAL A 540 -0.80 -17.03 -19.75
CA VAL A 540 -0.77 -17.95 -18.60
C VAL A 540 0.06 -19.21 -18.87
N SER A 541 0.82 -19.22 -19.97
CA SER A 541 1.64 -20.36 -20.39
C SER A 541 3.03 -19.95 -20.87
N LEU A 542 3.97 -20.88 -20.73
CA LEU A 542 5.35 -20.84 -21.14
C LEU A 542 5.52 -21.77 -22.36
N PRO A 543 6.03 -21.27 -23.49
CA PRO A 543 6.33 -22.11 -24.63
C PRO A 543 7.58 -22.96 -24.32
N PHE A 544 7.44 -24.27 -24.35
CA PHE A 544 8.56 -25.21 -24.25
C PHE A 544 8.80 -25.88 -25.59
N ILE A 545 10.06 -26.16 -25.90
CA ILE A 545 10.46 -26.95 -27.06
C ILE A 545 11.02 -28.30 -26.63
N VAL A 546 10.75 -29.33 -27.43
CA VAL A 546 11.33 -30.65 -27.27
C VAL A 546 12.75 -30.65 -27.80
N LYS A 547 13.73 -30.96 -26.95
CA LYS A 547 15.15 -31.07 -27.35
C LYS A 547 15.53 -32.48 -27.77
N GLY A 548 14.79 -33.48 -27.29
CA GLY A 548 14.98 -34.87 -27.62
C GLY A 548 14.31 -35.78 -26.59
N GLY A 549 14.27 -37.06 -26.91
CA GLY A 549 13.71 -38.07 -26.02
C GLY A 549 13.42 -39.36 -26.75
N ILE A 550 13.40 -40.45 -26.00
CA ILE A 550 13.13 -41.80 -26.48
C ILE A 550 12.24 -42.50 -25.46
N LYS A 551 11.32 -43.30 -25.97
CA LYS A 551 10.61 -44.31 -25.20
C LYS A 551 11.05 -45.67 -25.67
N THR A 552 11.58 -46.47 -24.74
CA THR A 552 11.94 -47.85 -24.94
C THR A 552 10.83 -48.75 -24.39
N ILE A 553 10.35 -49.71 -25.18
CA ILE A 553 9.33 -50.68 -24.76
C ILE A 553 9.88 -52.09 -24.94
N ARG A 554 9.57 -53.00 -24.02
CA ARG A 554 9.81 -54.44 -24.21
C ARG A 554 8.74 -55.01 -25.15
N GLU A 555 9.15 -55.48 -26.32
CA GLU A 555 8.27 -56.13 -27.31
C GLU A 555 8.27 -57.65 -27.17
N ASP A 556 7.46 -58.32 -28.00
CA ASP A 556 7.45 -59.78 -28.15
C ASP A 556 8.90 -60.29 -28.33
N HIS A 557 9.29 -61.30 -27.55
CA HIS A 557 10.66 -61.88 -27.43
C HIS A 557 11.65 -61.09 -26.54
N ASP A 558 11.18 -60.35 -25.54
CA ASP A 558 12.00 -59.65 -24.53
C ASP A 558 12.98 -58.61 -25.10
N LYS A 559 12.78 -58.19 -26.35
CA LYS A 559 13.64 -57.20 -27.00
C LYS A 559 13.17 -55.79 -26.63
N MET A 560 14.09 -54.97 -26.15
CA MET A 560 13.87 -53.54 -25.95
C MET A 560 13.96 -52.81 -27.29
N VAL A 561 12.91 -52.07 -27.65
CA VAL A 561 12.85 -51.29 -28.89
C VAL A 561 12.62 -49.82 -28.57
N ASP A 562 13.43 -48.95 -29.18
CA ASP A 562 13.36 -47.50 -28.99
C ASP A 562 12.42 -46.84 -30.00
N TYR A 563 11.59 -45.95 -29.48
CA TYR A 563 10.64 -45.14 -30.21
C TYR A 563 10.89 -43.67 -29.95
N ALA A 564 11.03 -42.88 -31.03
CA ALA A 564 11.03 -41.43 -30.94
C ALA A 564 9.62 -40.92 -30.60
N TYR A 565 9.54 -39.83 -29.85
CA TYR A 565 8.27 -39.17 -29.57
C TYR A 565 7.63 -38.61 -30.84
N SER A 566 6.32 -38.78 -30.98
CA SER A 566 5.54 -38.33 -32.14
C SER A 566 4.68 -37.09 -31.85
N GLY A 567 4.84 -36.49 -30.67
CA GLY A 567 4.12 -35.30 -30.22
C GLY A 567 4.56 -34.01 -30.94
N PRO A 568 3.91 -32.87 -30.62
CA PRO A 568 4.30 -31.58 -31.17
C PRO A 568 5.74 -31.22 -30.77
N PRO A 569 6.47 -30.45 -31.60
CA PRO A 569 7.79 -29.95 -31.24
C PRO A 569 7.75 -28.90 -30.13
N GLU A 570 6.56 -28.35 -29.83
CA GLU A 570 6.34 -27.31 -28.84
C GLU A 570 5.13 -27.63 -27.94
N TYR A 571 5.24 -27.30 -26.66
CA TYR A 571 4.19 -27.48 -25.65
C TYR A 571 3.94 -26.17 -24.90
N ALA A 572 2.69 -25.94 -24.48
CA ALA A 572 2.31 -24.80 -23.67
C ALA A 572 2.30 -25.23 -22.19
N VAL A 573 3.43 -25.03 -21.51
CA VAL A 573 3.53 -25.36 -20.08
C VAL A 573 2.83 -24.27 -19.29
N ARG A 574 1.97 -24.63 -18.34
CA ARG A 574 1.31 -23.59 -17.54
C ARG A 574 2.33 -22.82 -16.72
N PHE A 575 2.15 -21.50 -16.60
CA PHE A 575 3.07 -20.66 -15.85
C PHE A 575 3.15 -21.14 -14.38
N PRO A 576 4.35 -21.35 -13.81
CA PRO A 576 4.49 -21.85 -12.45
C PRO A 576 4.01 -20.81 -11.43
N ASP A 577 3.47 -21.28 -10.32
CA ASP A 577 3.08 -20.42 -9.21
C ASP A 577 4.31 -20.17 -8.34
N ALA A 578 4.88 -18.98 -8.46
CA ALA A 578 6.09 -18.59 -7.76
C ALA A 578 5.79 -17.49 -6.74
N ARG A 579 6.17 -17.74 -5.49
CA ARG A 579 6.06 -16.81 -4.37
C ARG A 579 7.45 -16.46 -3.87
N ILE A 580 7.75 -15.16 -3.89
CA ILE A 580 9.03 -14.61 -3.46
C ILE A 580 8.80 -13.70 -2.25
N GLU A 581 9.55 -13.91 -1.18
CA GLU A 581 9.52 -13.13 0.05
C GLU A 581 10.92 -12.57 0.36
N PHE A 582 11.12 -11.27 0.08
CA PHE A 582 12.38 -10.60 0.41
C PHE A 582 12.55 -10.30 1.92
N CYS A 583 11.52 -10.60 2.73
CA CYS A 583 11.42 -10.15 4.12
C CYS A 583 11.69 -11.22 5.17
N SER A 584 11.64 -12.49 4.77
CA SER A 584 11.85 -13.59 5.70
C SER A 584 13.13 -14.35 5.34
N THR A 585 13.57 -15.18 6.28
CA THR A 585 14.58 -16.21 6.01
C THR A 585 13.94 -17.50 5.51
N VAL A 586 12.62 -17.51 5.32
CA VAL A 586 11.91 -18.66 4.76
C VAL A 586 12.27 -18.74 3.28
N SER A 587 12.54 -19.95 2.80
CA SER A 587 12.82 -20.15 1.39
C SER A 587 11.63 -19.74 0.52
N ASP A 588 11.92 -19.05 -0.57
CA ASP A 588 10.97 -18.80 -1.65
C ASP A 588 10.50 -20.11 -2.25
N THR A 589 9.29 -20.10 -2.81
CA THR A 589 8.69 -21.31 -3.40
C THR A 589 8.33 -21.08 -4.85
N LEU A 590 8.58 -22.10 -5.68
CA LEU A 590 8.07 -22.17 -7.04
C LEU A 590 7.41 -23.53 -7.25
N TYR A 591 6.09 -23.52 -7.40
CA TYR A 591 5.28 -24.69 -7.67
C TYR A 591 5.21 -24.91 -9.18
N LEU A 592 5.68 -26.07 -9.63
CA LEU A 592 5.66 -26.45 -11.03
C LEU A 592 4.25 -26.92 -11.39
N ALA A 593 3.68 -26.30 -12.42
CA ALA A 593 2.38 -26.67 -12.95
C ALA A 593 2.50 -27.76 -14.03
N MET A 594 1.38 -28.38 -14.38
CA MET A 594 1.33 -29.38 -15.46
C MET A 594 1.69 -28.78 -16.82
N ILE A 595 2.28 -29.62 -17.66
CA ILE A 595 2.48 -29.36 -19.08
C ILE A 595 1.14 -29.56 -19.78
N GLY A 596 0.53 -28.45 -20.19
CA GLY A 596 -0.67 -28.46 -21.02
C GLY A 596 -0.31 -28.71 -22.49
N GLY A 597 -1.09 -29.53 -23.17
CA GLY A 597 -1.18 -29.40 -24.62
C GLY A 597 -1.91 -28.10 -24.93
N ASN A 598 -1.47 -27.35 -25.95
CA ASN A 598 -2.34 -26.33 -26.56
C ASN A 598 -3.65 -27.04 -26.94
N GLU A 599 -4.83 -26.55 -26.55
CA GLU A 599 -6.11 -27.25 -26.79
C GLU A 599 -6.30 -27.64 -28.27
N ALA A 600 -5.84 -26.81 -29.21
CA ALA A 600 -5.86 -27.12 -30.63
C ALA A 600 -4.86 -28.24 -31.00
N VAL A 601 -3.76 -28.37 -30.25
CA VAL A 601 -2.76 -29.44 -30.38
C VAL A 601 -3.21 -30.69 -29.65
N ALA A 602 -3.91 -30.61 -28.51
CA ALA A 602 -4.52 -31.75 -27.84
C ALA A 602 -5.66 -32.33 -28.68
N ALA A 603 -6.51 -31.49 -29.29
CA ALA A 603 -7.56 -31.90 -30.21
C ALA A 603 -6.98 -32.46 -31.54
N ARG A 604 -5.88 -31.89 -32.07
CA ARG A 604 -5.16 -32.48 -33.21
C ARG A 604 -4.46 -33.78 -32.83
N ALA A 605 -3.81 -33.84 -31.68
CA ALA A 605 -3.18 -35.05 -31.16
C ALA A 605 -4.23 -36.12 -30.90
N GLU A 606 -5.45 -35.79 -30.46
CA GLU A 606 -6.56 -36.74 -30.30
C GLU A 606 -7.07 -37.24 -31.67
N ALA A 607 -7.22 -36.35 -32.65
CA ALA A 607 -7.55 -36.71 -34.03
C ALA A 607 -6.45 -37.56 -34.72
N ASP A 608 -5.19 -37.27 -34.42
CA ASP A 608 -4.01 -37.97 -34.94
C ASP A 608 -3.72 -39.27 -34.15
N LEU A 609 -4.04 -39.35 -32.85
CA LEU A 609 -3.96 -40.55 -32.00
C LEU A 609 -5.00 -41.59 -32.42
N GLN A 610 -6.20 -41.13 -32.80
CA GLN A 610 -7.20 -41.99 -33.43
C GLN A 610 -6.78 -42.49 -34.81
N ARG A 611 -5.90 -41.74 -35.52
CA ARG A 611 -5.37 -42.10 -36.85
C ARG A 611 -4.08 -42.91 -36.83
N ILE A 612 -3.19 -42.73 -35.85
CA ILE A 612 -1.80 -43.19 -35.97
C ILE A 612 -1.47 -44.45 -35.21
N ASN A 613 -1.91 -44.76 -33.98
CA ASN A 613 -1.70 -46.11 -33.44
C ASN A 613 -2.19 -46.34 -32.01
N LYS A 614 -2.80 -47.50 -31.77
CA LYS A 614 -2.97 -48.10 -30.43
C LYS A 614 -1.66 -48.62 -29.81
N THR A 615 -0.50 -48.42 -30.45
CA THR A 615 0.78 -49.02 -30.01
C THR A 615 2.01 -48.10 -30.10
N TYR A 616 2.01 -47.03 -30.89
CA TYR A 616 3.25 -46.32 -31.29
C TYR A 616 3.20 -44.78 -31.26
N GLY A 617 2.02 -44.15 -31.05
CA GLY A 617 1.93 -42.71 -30.82
C GLY A 617 2.28 -42.39 -29.37
N ILE A 618 3.44 -41.76 -29.13
CA ILE A 618 3.99 -41.57 -27.80
C ILE A 618 4.16 -40.07 -27.60
N ASP A 619 3.21 -39.46 -26.89
CA ASP A 619 3.30 -38.05 -26.49
C ASP A 619 4.24 -37.93 -25.29
N MET A 620 5.27 -37.10 -25.40
CA MET A 620 6.23 -36.86 -24.33
C MET A 620 5.58 -36.18 -23.11
N ALA A 621 4.56 -35.33 -23.32
CA ALA A 621 3.91 -34.59 -22.22
C ALA A 621 3.28 -35.52 -21.19
N VAL A 622 2.80 -36.69 -21.60
CA VAL A 622 2.25 -37.71 -20.68
C VAL A 622 3.32 -38.14 -19.66
N TYR A 623 4.52 -38.48 -20.14
CA TYR A 623 5.63 -38.92 -19.28
C TYR A 623 6.21 -37.78 -18.47
N ALA A 624 6.35 -36.60 -19.08
CA ALA A 624 6.83 -35.41 -18.39
C ALA A 624 5.87 -34.97 -17.26
N ASN A 625 4.55 -35.10 -17.47
CA ASN A 625 3.56 -34.83 -16.42
C ASN A 625 3.61 -35.86 -15.29
N GLN A 626 3.91 -37.14 -15.55
CA GLN A 626 4.13 -38.12 -14.48
C GLN A 626 5.32 -37.75 -13.58
N VAL A 627 6.35 -37.10 -14.14
CA VAL A 627 7.50 -36.59 -13.37
C VAL A 627 7.07 -35.43 -12.46
N LEU A 628 6.10 -34.62 -12.90
CA LEU A 628 5.56 -33.46 -12.18
C LEU A 628 4.52 -33.83 -11.11
N LEU A 629 3.74 -34.90 -11.34
CA LEU A 629 2.55 -35.27 -10.56
C LEU A 629 2.77 -36.52 -9.70
N ASN A 630 2.25 -36.53 -8.48
CA ASN A 630 1.92 -37.78 -7.79
C ASN A 630 0.42 -37.99 -7.86
N GLU A 631 0.01 -39.17 -8.28
CA GLU A 631 -1.40 -39.56 -8.31
C GLU A 631 -1.81 -40.02 -6.91
N ASP A 632 -2.80 -39.35 -6.34
CA ASP A 632 -3.74 -39.98 -5.42
C ASP A 632 -5.12 -39.81 -6.06
N PRO A 633 -5.58 -40.80 -6.84
CA PRO A 633 -6.82 -40.69 -7.61
C PRO A 633 -8.07 -40.70 -6.72
N ALA A 634 -7.95 -41.06 -5.43
CA ALA A 634 -9.10 -41.35 -4.57
C ALA A 634 -10.01 -40.13 -4.34
N ASN A 635 -9.45 -38.90 -4.37
CA ASN A 635 -10.21 -37.66 -4.12
C ASN A 635 -10.15 -36.64 -5.27
N MET A 636 -9.30 -36.86 -6.28
CA MET A 636 -9.06 -35.90 -7.36
C MET A 636 -10.36 -35.48 -8.08
N GLU A 637 -11.20 -36.43 -8.47
CA GLU A 637 -12.44 -36.11 -9.20
C GLU A 637 -13.42 -35.29 -8.36
N GLN A 638 -13.55 -35.62 -7.07
CA GLN A 638 -14.40 -34.87 -6.14
C GLN A 638 -13.87 -33.45 -5.92
N GLU A 639 -12.56 -33.27 -5.72
CA GLU A 639 -11.94 -31.96 -5.51
C GLU A 639 -12.00 -31.08 -6.77
N ILE A 640 -11.83 -31.67 -7.96
CA ILE A 640 -12.00 -30.97 -9.24
C ILE A 640 -13.45 -30.52 -9.39
N GLN A 641 -14.42 -31.40 -9.12
CA GLN A 641 -15.84 -31.07 -9.24
C GLN A 641 -16.24 -29.98 -8.23
N GLN A 642 -15.75 -30.07 -7.01
CA GLN A 642 -15.99 -29.07 -5.97
C GLN A 642 -15.37 -27.72 -6.35
N THR A 643 -14.10 -27.71 -6.77
CA THR A 643 -13.42 -26.47 -7.19
C THR A 643 -14.06 -25.88 -8.44
N GLY A 644 -14.50 -26.70 -9.39
CA GLY A 644 -15.30 -26.28 -10.53
C GLY A 644 -16.58 -25.59 -10.09
N THR A 645 -17.29 -26.16 -9.11
CA THR A 645 -18.48 -25.54 -8.52
C THR A 645 -18.15 -24.20 -7.84
N ASP A 646 -17.05 -24.12 -7.10
CA ASP A 646 -16.59 -22.90 -6.43
C ASP A 646 -16.24 -21.79 -7.43
N ILE A 647 -15.55 -22.13 -8.54
CA ILE A 647 -15.26 -21.22 -9.66
C ILE A 647 -16.55 -20.58 -10.16
N LEU A 648 -17.56 -21.39 -10.42
CA LEU A 648 -18.82 -20.94 -10.99
C LEU A 648 -19.65 -20.13 -10.00
N GLY A 649 -19.62 -20.52 -8.73
CA GLY A 649 -20.19 -19.75 -7.63
C GLY A 649 -19.56 -18.37 -7.52
N ASN A 650 -18.22 -18.29 -7.62
CA ASN A 650 -17.47 -17.05 -7.58
C ASN A 650 -17.79 -16.15 -8.79
N ILE A 651 -17.83 -16.70 -10.01
CA ILE A 651 -18.22 -15.96 -11.22
C ILE A 651 -19.63 -15.38 -11.07
N SER A 652 -20.60 -16.21 -10.67
CA SER A 652 -21.98 -15.80 -10.43
C SER A 652 -22.08 -14.71 -9.38
N GLY A 653 -21.35 -14.86 -8.26
CA GLY A 653 -21.27 -13.84 -7.21
C GLY A 653 -20.72 -12.52 -7.73
N MET A 654 -19.63 -12.55 -8.49
CA MET A 654 -19.04 -11.35 -9.11
C MET A 654 -20.01 -10.69 -10.10
N MET A 655 -20.77 -11.45 -10.89
CA MET A 655 -21.79 -10.91 -11.80
C MET A 655 -22.96 -10.24 -11.06
N GLN A 656 -23.31 -10.72 -9.86
CA GLN A 656 -24.41 -10.20 -9.06
C GLN A 656 -24.04 -8.94 -8.24
N THR A 657 -22.75 -8.66 -8.06
CA THR A 657 -22.33 -7.47 -7.30
C THR A 657 -22.66 -6.17 -8.05
N ALA A 658 -23.30 -5.24 -7.33
CA ALA A 658 -23.67 -3.92 -7.83
C ALA A 658 -22.47 -3.19 -8.44
N ALA A 659 -22.71 -2.36 -9.46
CA ALA A 659 -21.65 -1.57 -10.08
C ALA A 659 -20.89 -0.74 -9.02
N PRO A 660 -19.56 -0.66 -9.09
CA PRO A 660 -18.77 0.11 -8.13
C PRO A 660 -19.18 1.58 -8.16
N ALA A 661 -19.30 2.23 -7.00
CA ALA A 661 -19.70 3.62 -6.90
C ALA A 661 -18.53 4.60 -7.13
N THR A 662 -17.30 4.12 -6.99
CA THR A 662 -16.06 4.91 -7.18
C THR A 662 -15.01 4.14 -7.97
N THR A 663 -14.04 4.86 -8.56
CA THR A 663 -12.89 4.25 -9.24
C THR A 663 -12.06 3.36 -8.30
N LEU A 664 -11.92 3.75 -7.03
CA LEU A 664 -11.21 2.92 -6.04
C LEU A 664 -11.93 1.59 -5.80
N GLU A 665 -13.27 1.61 -5.70
CA GLU A 665 -14.07 0.39 -5.57
C GLU A 665 -14.02 -0.47 -6.83
N LYS A 666 -13.95 0.15 -8.02
CA LYS A 666 -13.73 -0.56 -9.29
C LYS A 666 -12.41 -1.33 -9.25
N ILE A 667 -11.30 -0.62 -9.01
CA ILE A 667 -9.96 -1.21 -8.91
C ILE A 667 -9.91 -2.32 -7.86
N LYS A 668 -10.49 -2.07 -6.67
CA LYS A 668 -10.58 -3.05 -5.59
C LYS A 668 -11.31 -4.31 -6.05
N ARG A 669 -12.46 -4.16 -6.69
CA ARG A 669 -13.29 -5.28 -7.17
C ARG A 669 -12.55 -6.09 -8.25
N GLU A 670 -11.87 -5.42 -9.18
CA GLU A 670 -11.05 -6.08 -10.21
C GLU A 670 -9.92 -6.89 -9.57
N TYR A 671 -9.21 -6.32 -8.59
CA TYR A 671 -8.21 -7.02 -7.81
C TYR A 671 -8.76 -8.22 -7.04
N GLU A 672 -9.83 -8.04 -6.26
CA GLU A 672 -10.44 -9.11 -5.47
C GLU A 672 -10.99 -10.22 -6.36
N GLY A 673 -11.59 -9.86 -7.49
CA GLY A 673 -12.07 -10.82 -8.49
C GLY A 673 -10.91 -11.61 -9.11
N TYR A 674 -9.83 -10.93 -9.50
CA TYR A 674 -8.62 -11.58 -9.99
C TYR A 674 -8.01 -12.54 -8.96
N MET A 675 -7.78 -12.07 -7.74
CA MET A 675 -7.19 -12.90 -6.68
C MET A 675 -8.08 -14.08 -6.31
N SER A 676 -9.41 -13.89 -6.28
CA SER A 676 -10.35 -14.99 -6.04
C SER A 676 -10.27 -16.05 -7.13
N MET A 677 -10.24 -15.63 -8.40
CA MET A 677 -10.09 -16.55 -9.53
C MET A 677 -8.72 -17.23 -9.56
N ASP A 678 -7.65 -16.53 -9.23
CA ASP A 678 -6.30 -17.09 -9.18
C ASP A 678 -6.17 -18.12 -8.04
N ASN A 679 -6.76 -17.83 -6.87
CA ASN A 679 -6.84 -18.79 -5.77
C ASN A 679 -7.64 -20.05 -6.15
N LEU A 680 -8.74 -19.89 -6.89
CA LEU A 680 -9.53 -21.03 -7.39
C LEU A 680 -8.78 -21.83 -8.46
N ARG A 681 -8.03 -21.15 -9.34
CA ARG A 681 -7.11 -21.80 -10.28
C ARG A 681 -6.07 -22.64 -9.53
N GLN A 682 -5.45 -22.10 -8.48
CA GLN A 682 -4.49 -22.83 -7.66
C GLN A 682 -5.12 -24.01 -6.92
N LYS A 683 -6.34 -23.85 -6.37
CA LYS A 683 -7.08 -24.98 -5.77
C LYS A 683 -7.32 -26.08 -6.80
N LEU A 684 -7.69 -25.70 -8.02
CA LEU A 684 -7.92 -26.65 -9.10
C LEU A 684 -6.60 -27.36 -9.48
N GLU A 685 -5.48 -26.65 -9.50
CA GLU A 685 -4.15 -27.22 -9.72
C GLU A 685 -3.72 -28.19 -8.62
N LYS A 686 -4.05 -27.88 -7.36
CA LYS A 686 -3.80 -28.77 -6.23
C LYS A 686 -4.69 -30.01 -6.28
N ALA A 687 -5.94 -29.86 -6.74
CA ALA A 687 -6.83 -30.98 -6.95
C ALA A 687 -6.28 -31.98 -8.00
N TYR A 688 -5.57 -31.49 -9.03
CA TYR A 688 -4.88 -32.36 -10.00
C TYR A 688 -3.62 -33.03 -9.46
N SER A 689 -3.04 -32.52 -8.38
CA SER A 689 -1.73 -32.93 -7.90
C SER A 689 -1.64 -32.82 -6.40
N THR A 690 -1.88 -33.93 -5.70
CA THR A 690 -1.81 -33.98 -4.23
C THR A 690 -0.38 -33.77 -3.71
N ARG A 691 0.65 -33.94 -4.56
CA ARG A 691 2.03 -33.52 -4.28
C ARG A 691 2.63 -32.80 -5.49
N GLN A 692 2.50 -31.48 -5.51
CA GLN A 692 3.17 -30.62 -6.47
C GLN A 692 4.69 -30.67 -6.27
N SER A 693 5.43 -30.78 -7.37
CA SER A 693 6.88 -30.55 -7.34
C SER A 693 7.11 -29.06 -7.07
N TYR A 694 7.88 -28.75 -6.02
CA TYR A 694 8.22 -27.38 -5.67
C TYR A 694 9.72 -27.20 -5.56
N LEU A 695 10.18 -26.01 -5.92
CA LEU A 695 11.56 -25.58 -5.75
C LEU A 695 11.64 -24.61 -4.58
N LEU A 696 12.62 -24.82 -3.72
CA LEU A 696 13.00 -23.88 -2.69
C LEU A 696 14.22 -23.09 -3.14
N PHE A 697 14.17 -21.77 -3.03
CA PHE A 697 15.31 -20.90 -3.33
C PHE A 697 15.33 -19.67 -2.41
N ASN A 698 16.33 -18.80 -2.54
CA ASN A 698 16.43 -17.56 -1.79
C ASN A 698 16.82 -16.42 -2.74
N ALA A 699 15.82 -15.61 -3.09
CA ALA A 699 15.91 -14.41 -3.92
C ALA A 699 16.38 -13.19 -3.12
N ASN A 700 16.38 -13.24 -1.78
CA ASN A 700 16.96 -12.20 -0.92
C ASN A 700 18.50 -12.31 -0.86
N ASN A 701 19.13 -12.31 -2.03
CA ASN A 701 20.57 -12.47 -2.20
C ASN A 701 21.25 -11.26 -2.86
N ARG A 702 20.46 -10.26 -3.29
CA ARG A 702 20.91 -9.04 -4.00
C ARG A 702 21.76 -9.32 -5.26
N ALA A 703 21.62 -10.51 -5.84
CA ALA A 703 22.38 -10.94 -7.02
C ALA A 703 21.60 -10.68 -8.31
N THR A 704 22.29 -10.72 -9.47
CA THR A 704 21.61 -10.72 -10.77
C THR A 704 20.78 -11.98 -10.92
N VAL A 705 21.30 -13.11 -10.42
CA VAL A 705 20.67 -14.42 -10.53
C VAL A 705 19.96 -14.69 -9.22
N LEU A 706 18.63 -14.58 -9.22
CA LEU A 706 17.82 -14.84 -8.03
C LEU A 706 17.84 -16.32 -7.68
N THR A 707 17.82 -17.18 -8.70
CA THR A 707 17.98 -18.63 -8.53
C THR A 707 18.55 -19.24 -9.80
N ASP A 708 19.34 -20.29 -9.63
CA ASP A 708 19.88 -21.19 -10.65
C ASP A 708 19.98 -22.55 -9.97
N THR A 709 18.82 -23.22 -9.86
CA THR A 709 18.64 -24.37 -8.99
C THR A 709 18.18 -25.57 -9.79
N TYR A 710 18.78 -26.73 -9.47
CA TYR A 710 18.38 -28.04 -9.97
C TYR A 710 17.62 -28.79 -8.87
N HIS A 711 16.54 -29.45 -9.24
CA HIS A 711 15.79 -30.32 -8.35
C HIS A 711 15.49 -31.64 -9.04
N ASP A 712 15.84 -32.75 -8.39
CA ASP A 712 15.62 -34.09 -8.90
C ASP A 712 14.43 -34.72 -8.18
N THR A 713 13.35 -35.02 -8.91
CA THR A 713 12.12 -35.56 -8.34
C THR A 713 12.07 -37.08 -8.28
N LYS A 714 13.23 -37.73 -8.05
CA LYS A 714 13.38 -39.18 -7.94
C LYS A 714 12.40 -39.78 -6.94
N ARG A 715 11.57 -40.73 -7.39
CA ARG A 715 10.60 -41.42 -6.54
C ARG A 715 10.08 -42.70 -7.17
N MET A 716 9.62 -43.61 -6.33
CA MET A 716 8.82 -44.77 -6.73
C MET A 716 7.34 -44.40 -6.66
N MET A 717 6.58 -44.68 -7.71
CA MET A 717 5.12 -44.53 -7.79
C MET A 717 4.46 -45.90 -7.64
N GLU A 718 3.13 -45.92 -7.58
CA GLU A 718 2.35 -47.16 -7.66
C GLU A 718 2.54 -47.87 -9.01
N ASP A 719 2.14 -49.14 -9.12
CA ASP A 719 2.23 -49.95 -10.35
C ASP A 719 3.64 -50.15 -10.94
N GLY A 720 4.68 -50.12 -10.09
CA GLY A 720 6.05 -50.43 -10.49
C GLY A 720 6.72 -49.33 -11.33
N VAL A 721 6.19 -48.11 -11.34
CA VAL A 721 6.79 -46.96 -12.03
C VAL A 721 7.83 -46.29 -11.12
N GLU A 722 9.07 -46.17 -11.58
CA GLU A 722 10.17 -45.47 -10.95
C GLU A 722 10.58 -44.24 -11.77
N ILE A 723 10.57 -43.06 -11.16
CA ILE A 723 11.21 -41.86 -11.71
C ILE A 723 12.69 -41.92 -11.33
N LYS A 724 13.52 -42.42 -12.25
CA LYS A 724 14.97 -42.52 -12.06
C LYS A 724 15.69 -41.18 -12.18
N ARG A 725 15.10 -40.23 -12.91
CA ARG A 725 15.58 -38.86 -13.06
C ARG A 725 14.39 -37.94 -13.35
N GLY A 726 14.29 -36.84 -12.62
CA GLY A 726 13.28 -35.81 -12.87
C GLY A 726 13.88 -34.45 -12.58
N MET A 727 14.89 -34.08 -13.37
CA MET A 727 15.71 -32.89 -13.15
C MET A 727 14.99 -31.67 -13.71
N PHE A 728 14.59 -30.78 -12.82
CA PHE A 728 14.10 -29.45 -13.14
C PHE A 728 15.21 -28.44 -12.89
N HIS A 729 15.56 -27.69 -13.90
CA HIS A 729 16.45 -26.54 -13.79
C HIS A 729 15.62 -25.28 -13.93
N VAL A 730 15.64 -24.42 -12.91
CA VAL A 730 15.01 -23.11 -12.98
C VAL A 730 16.04 -22.04 -12.73
N ARG A 731 16.08 -21.10 -13.67
CA ARG A 731 16.97 -19.94 -13.61
C ARG A 731 16.16 -18.66 -13.73
N ILE A 732 16.21 -17.83 -12.69
CA ILE A 732 15.58 -16.50 -12.67
C ILE A 732 16.69 -15.46 -12.59
N VAL A 733 16.73 -14.55 -13.56
CA VAL A 733 17.74 -13.50 -13.68
C VAL A 733 17.06 -12.14 -13.72
N HIS A 734 17.45 -11.22 -12.83
CA HIS A 734 17.03 -9.82 -12.89
C HIS A 734 17.65 -9.14 -14.11
N GLU A 735 16.81 -8.75 -15.07
CA GLU A 735 17.19 -8.15 -16.35
C GLU A 735 16.33 -6.91 -16.62
N PRO A 736 16.61 -5.80 -15.93
CA PRO A 736 15.87 -4.57 -16.09
C PRO A 736 16.01 -4.01 -17.52
N LEU A 737 15.02 -3.23 -17.97
CA LEU A 737 15.15 -2.48 -19.22
C LEU A 737 16.21 -1.38 -19.07
N PRO A 738 17.00 -1.12 -20.13
CA PRO A 738 18.08 -0.12 -20.09
C PRO A 738 17.59 1.32 -19.98
#